data_AF-A0A8B7U8V4-F1
#
_entry.id   AF-A0A8B7U8V4-F1
#
_cell.length_a   1.000
_cell.length_b   1.000
_cell.length_c   1.000
_cell.angle_alpha   90.00
_cell.angle_beta   90.00
_cell.angle_gamma   90.00
#
_symmetry.space_group_name_H-M   'P 1'
#
loop_
_entity.id
_entity.type
_entity.pdbx_description
1 polymer ?
#
loop_
_entity_poly.entity_id
_entity_poly.type
_entity_poly.pdbx_seq_one_letter_code
_entity_poly.pdbx_strand_id
1 'polypeptide(L)'
;MSGGYLVDDSDPDTSLFINVCRDINALRDSSPQLRVCPAGTAACLLRGDRAFDVGQPKEGLKLVSKDRLVLSYVKEGSGDPDFCDGHSPAVTITFVCPSERREGTIPKLTAKSSCRYEVEWITEYACHRDYLESGTCALSSEQHDIAIDLSPLAQQRGSYVADGKEYMFSMNVCGNSEVPICSDKEAAVCQVKKADSTQAKIAGRHQNQTLRYSDGDLTLVYFGGDECSSGFQRMSIINFECNKTAGNDGRGVPVFTGEVDCTYFFTWDTKYACVKEKEDLLCGASEGKRRYDLSVLVRHSESEQNWEAVDGSQTETEKKYFFINVCHRVLPEGRARNCPEEAAVCAVDKTGSKNLGKFVSSPSREKGNIQLSYSDGDDCPGGKKITTNVTLVCKPGDLESAPVLRTSGDNGCFYEFEWHTAAACVLSKTEGENCTVFDSQAGFSFDLSPLTKKNGAYKVGTEKYDFYINVCGAVSMDFCQTDSGACQVAKSDKKSWNLGLSNAKLSYYDGMIQLSYKDGTPYNNEKHTPRATLITFLCDRDAGVGFPEYQEEDNSTYNFRWYTSYACPEEPLECVVTDPSTMEQYDLSSLVKSEGSRGGNWYAMDNSREHVTWRKYYINVCRPLNPVPGCDRYASACQMKYENNQGSLAEVVSISNLGVAKTGPVVEESGSLLLEYVNGSACTSSDGRKTTYSTRIHLVCGRGNLVRHYLGWVRENSSRNTLGGQYVLLLFLIGV
;
A
#
# COMPACT_ATOMS: atom_id res chain seq x y z
N MET A 1 -16.83 12.89 -13.30
CA MET A 1 -15.57 13.54 -12.90
C MET A 1 -14.74 13.92 -14.12
N SER A 2 -14.09 15.10 -14.16
CA SER A 2 -13.40 15.64 -15.34
C SER A 2 -12.07 16.30 -14.95
N GLY A 3 -11.11 15.50 -14.47
CA GLY A 3 -9.77 15.97 -14.15
C GLY A 3 -8.69 14.90 -14.33
N GLY A 4 -7.43 15.30 -14.16
CA GLY A 4 -6.26 14.43 -14.30
C GLY A 4 -5.71 13.98 -12.94
N TYR A 5 -5.28 12.73 -12.86
CA TYR A 5 -4.58 12.15 -11.71
C TYR A 5 -3.11 12.56 -11.75
N LEU A 6 -2.61 13.14 -10.67
CA LEU A 6 -1.18 13.41 -10.51
C LEU A 6 -0.45 12.08 -10.26
N VAL A 7 0.57 11.81 -11.08
CA VAL A 7 1.48 10.67 -10.91
C VAL A 7 2.58 11.08 -9.94
N ASP A 8 2.79 10.27 -8.90
CA ASP A 8 3.87 10.49 -7.93
C ASP A 8 5.23 10.16 -8.54
N ASP A 9 6.17 11.09 -8.46
CA ASP A 9 7.53 10.93 -8.92
C ASP A 9 8.55 11.52 -7.95
N SER A 10 9.80 11.05 -8.07
CA SER A 10 10.92 11.55 -7.26
C SER A 10 11.51 12.87 -7.77
N ASP A 11 11.04 13.37 -8.92
CA ASP A 11 11.58 14.55 -9.59
C ASP A 11 10.76 15.80 -9.19
N PRO A 12 11.29 16.64 -8.28
CA PRO A 12 10.54 17.77 -7.76
C PRO A 12 10.32 18.88 -8.82
N ASP A 13 10.96 18.81 -9.98
CA ASP A 13 10.89 19.83 -11.04
C ASP A 13 9.88 19.50 -12.14
N THR A 14 9.31 18.29 -12.12
CA THR A 14 8.26 17.88 -13.04
C THR A 14 7.00 17.42 -12.31
N SER A 15 5.87 17.43 -13.02
CA SER A 15 4.64 16.80 -12.53
C SER A 15 3.90 16.22 -13.72
N LEU A 16 3.70 14.90 -13.71
CA LEU A 16 2.97 14.20 -14.76
C LEU A 16 1.52 14.01 -14.30
N PHE A 17 0.57 14.44 -15.13
CA PHE A 17 -0.85 14.19 -14.92
C PHE A 17 -1.37 13.23 -15.99
N ILE A 18 -2.18 12.26 -15.60
CA ILE A 18 -2.78 11.27 -16.51
C ILE A 18 -4.30 11.22 -16.35
N ASN A 19 -5.01 10.83 -17.39
CA ASN A 19 -6.42 10.45 -17.32
C ASN A 19 -6.60 9.08 -17.97
N VAL A 20 -7.61 8.31 -17.55
CA VAL A 20 -7.80 6.91 -17.96
C VAL A 20 -8.81 6.83 -19.10
N CYS A 21 -8.42 6.14 -20.18
CA CYS A 21 -9.19 5.89 -21.40
C CYS A 21 -9.71 7.12 -22.17
N ARG A 22 -9.30 8.34 -21.83
CA ARG A 22 -9.75 9.60 -22.48
C ARG A 22 -8.79 10.76 -22.20
N ASP A 23 -9.01 11.88 -22.89
CA ASP A 23 -8.26 13.13 -22.71
C ASP A 23 -8.60 13.86 -21.39
N ILE A 24 -7.65 14.68 -20.92
CA ILE A 24 -7.78 15.56 -19.76
C ILE A 24 -8.61 16.78 -20.18
N ASN A 25 -9.76 16.98 -19.54
CA ASN A 25 -10.66 18.09 -19.86
C ASN A 25 -10.20 19.40 -19.19
N ALA A 26 -9.22 20.07 -19.79
CA ALA A 26 -8.60 21.30 -19.27
C ALA A 26 -9.56 22.49 -19.02
N LEU A 27 -10.78 22.47 -19.60
CA LEU A 27 -11.75 23.58 -19.54
C LEU A 27 -12.72 23.51 -18.34
N ARG A 28 -12.87 22.34 -17.70
CA ARG A 28 -13.81 22.13 -16.58
C ARG A 28 -13.15 21.82 -15.24
N ASP A 29 -11.82 21.80 -15.20
CA ASP A 29 -11.07 21.40 -14.00
C ASP A 29 -10.87 22.58 -13.02
N SER A 30 -10.97 22.28 -11.72
CA SER A 30 -10.80 23.22 -10.62
C SER A 30 -9.31 23.53 -10.36
N SER A 31 -8.38 22.64 -10.77
CA SER A 31 -6.95 22.85 -10.60
C SER A 31 -6.38 23.87 -11.60
N PRO A 32 -5.76 24.98 -11.15
CA PRO A 32 -5.16 25.97 -12.03
C PRO A 32 -3.97 25.42 -12.84
N GLN A 33 -3.32 24.35 -12.37
CA GLN A 33 -2.20 23.70 -13.05
C GLN A 33 -2.65 22.91 -14.29
N LEU A 34 -3.83 22.28 -14.24
CA LEU A 34 -4.36 21.46 -15.33
C LEU A 34 -4.97 22.28 -16.48
N ARG A 35 -5.29 23.55 -16.25
CA ARG A 35 -5.79 24.47 -17.30
C ARG A 35 -4.76 24.77 -18.39
N VAL A 36 -3.47 24.56 -18.10
CA VAL A 36 -2.36 24.82 -19.03
C VAL A 36 -2.13 23.62 -19.98
N CYS A 37 -2.75 22.47 -19.70
CA CYS A 37 -2.56 21.26 -20.50
C CYS A 37 -3.13 21.40 -21.92
N PRO A 38 -2.41 20.91 -22.96
CA PRO A 38 -2.91 20.94 -24.33
C PRO A 38 -4.22 20.14 -24.50
N ALA A 39 -5.13 20.62 -25.36
CA ALA A 39 -6.39 19.94 -25.62
C ALA A 39 -6.17 18.57 -26.31
N GLY A 40 -6.95 17.55 -25.92
CA GLY A 40 -6.86 16.19 -26.48
C GLY A 40 -5.75 15.32 -25.86
N THR A 41 -4.96 15.84 -24.92
CA THR A 41 -3.93 15.06 -24.22
C THR A 41 -4.54 14.18 -23.13
N ALA A 42 -4.19 12.90 -23.08
CA ALA A 42 -4.51 12.02 -21.96
C ALA A 42 -3.40 11.99 -20.89
N ALA A 43 -2.19 12.46 -21.25
CA ALA A 43 -1.07 12.59 -20.34
C ALA A 43 -0.33 13.91 -20.55
N CYS A 44 -0.33 14.74 -19.51
CA CYS A 44 0.21 16.10 -19.52
C CYS A 44 1.39 16.22 -18.56
N LEU A 45 2.57 16.55 -19.09
CA LEU A 45 3.77 16.82 -18.29
C LEU A 45 3.91 18.31 -18.04
N LEU A 46 3.92 18.72 -16.77
CA LEU A 46 4.31 20.06 -16.36
C LEU A 46 5.81 20.08 -16.05
N ARG A 47 6.52 21.06 -16.60
CA ARG A 47 7.95 21.32 -16.31
C ARG A 47 8.16 22.83 -16.21
N GLY A 48 8.34 23.32 -14.99
CA GLY A 48 8.24 24.75 -14.69
C GLY A 48 6.83 25.28 -15.02
N ASP A 49 6.74 26.41 -15.72
CA ASP A 49 5.46 27.04 -16.10
C ASP A 49 4.89 26.53 -17.44
N ARG A 50 5.50 25.50 -18.04
CA ARG A 50 5.11 24.95 -19.34
C ARG A 50 4.50 23.57 -19.21
N ALA A 51 3.42 23.33 -19.96
CA ALA A 51 2.77 22.05 -20.10
C ALA A 51 3.07 21.42 -21.47
N PHE A 52 3.28 20.11 -21.50
CA PHE A 52 3.58 19.34 -22.70
C PHE A 52 2.60 18.16 -22.82
N ASP A 53 2.04 17.99 -24.01
CA ASP A 53 1.31 16.77 -24.37
C ASP A 53 2.33 15.64 -24.59
N VAL A 54 2.27 14.63 -23.71
CA VAL A 54 3.16 13.47 -23.71
C VAL A 54 2.43 12.16 -23.96
N GLY A 55 1.13 12.18 -24.25
CA GLY A 55 0.38 10.98 -24.58
C GLY A 55 -1.07 11.27 -24.96
N GLN A 56 -1.51 10.65 -26.06
CA GLN A 56 -2.90 10.70 -26.53
C GLN A 56 -3.52 9.29 -26.52
N PRO A 57 -4.84 9.18 -26.25
CA PRO A 57 -5.52 7.90 -26.21
C PRO A 57 -5.70 7.36 -27.64
N LYS A 58 -5.14 6.19 -27.93
CA LYS A 58 -5.22 5.57 -29.27
C LYS A 58 -5.68 4.12 -29.22
N GLU A 59 -5.13 3.33 -28.29
CA GLU A 59 -5.50 1.93 -28.10
C GLU A 59 -6.28 1.75 -26.79
N GLY A 60 -7.15 0.74 -26.77
CA GLY A 60 -7.87 0.35 -25.56
C GLY A 60 -6.99 -0.44 -24.59
N LEU A 61 -7.52 -0.64 -23.39
CA LEU A 61 -6.92 -1.41 -22.32
C LEU A 61 -6.66 -2.87 -22.74
N LYS A 62 -5.50 -3.42 -22.38
CA LYS A 62 -5.08 -4.81 -22.67
C LYS A 62 -4.91 -5.61 -21.39
N LEU A 63 -5.40 -6.85 -21.38
CA LEU A 63 -5.15 -7.81 -20.29
C LEU A 63 -3.81 -8.50 -20.52
N VAL A 64 -2.90 -8.38 -19.56
CA VAL A 64 -1.55 -8.98 -19.64
C VAL A 64 -1.43 -10.22 -18.77
N SER A 65 -2.02 -10.19 -17.58
CA SER A 65 -2.15 -11.34 -16.68
C SER A 65 -3.47 -11.26 -15.91
N LYS A 66 -3.76 -12.26 -15.07
CA LYS A 66 -5.02 -12.33 -14.29
C LYS A 66 -5.30 -11.06 -13.49
N ASP A 67 -4.25 -10.46 -12.94
CA ASP A 67 -4.34 -9.34 -11.98
C ASP A 67 -3.73 -8.05 -12.54
N ARG A 68 -3.44 -7.98 -13.85
CA ARG A 68 -2.77 -6.82 -14.47
C ARG A 68 -3.34 -6.43 -15.82
N LEU A 69 -3.65 -5.14 -15.93
CA LEU A 69 -4.11 -4.48 -17.15
C LEU A 69 -3.08 -3.44 -17.58
N VAL A 70 -2.93 -3.23 -18.88
CA VAL A 70 -2.00 -2.24 -19.44
C VAL A 70 -2.72 -1.33 -20.42
N LEU A 71 -2.55 -0.02 -20.25
CA LEU A 71 -3.04 1.02 -21.14
C LEU A 71 -1.86 1.83 -21.67
N SER A 72 -1.82 2.08 -22.97
CA SER A 72 -0.72 2.82 -23.59
C SER A 72 -1.25 4.02 -24.37
N TYR A 73 -0.66 5.18 -24.09
CA TYR A 73 -0.89 6.43 -24.81
C TYR A 73 0.34 6.80 -25.58
N VAL A 74 0.16 7.19 -26.84
CA VAL A 74 1.28 7.59 -27.71
C VAL A 74 0.88 8.86 -28.41
N LYS A 75 1.81 9.80 -28.50
CA LYS A 75 1.67 11.00 -29.32
C LYS A 75 2.44 10.79 -30.63
N GLU A 76 1.72 10.70 -31.74
CA GLU A 76 2.32 10.58 -33.07
C GLU A 76 2.24 11.91 -33.81
N GLY A 77 3.36 12.40 -34.35
CA GLY A 77 3.39 13.67 -35.11
C GLY A 77 4.77 14.32 -35.18
N SER A 78 4.85 15.48 -35.83
CA SER A 78 6.06 16.31 -35.86
C SER A 78 5.97 17.44 -34.83
N GLY A 79 7.10 17.78 -34.19
CA GLY A 79 7.15 18.79 -33.12
C GLY A 79 7.28 18.19 -31.71
N ASP A 80 7.96 17.05 -31.59
CA ASP A 80 8.31 16.46 -30.30
C ASP A 80 9.20 17.44 -29.51
N PRO A 81 8.96 17.59 -28.19
CA PRO A 81 9.80 18.43 -27.36
C PRO A 81 11.27 18.05 -27.46
N ASP A 82 12.17 19.04 -27.44
CA ASP A 82 13.62 18.81 -27.56
C ASP A 82 14.16 17.81 -26.51
N PHE A 83 13.52 17.74 -25.34
CA PHE A 83 13.91 16.83 -24.27
C PHE A 83 13.51 15.36 -24.50
N CYS A 84 12.81 15.06 -25.60
CA CYS A 84 12.49 13.70 -26.02
C CYS A 84 13.57 13.08 -26.91
N ASP A 85 14.63 13.83 -27.27
CA ASP A 85 15.76 13.32 -28.07
C ASP A 85 15.35 12.63 -29.39
N GLY A 86 14.23 13.06 -29.99
CA GLY A 86 13.68 12.48 -31.23
C GLY A 86 12.75 11.28 -31.02
N HIS A 87 12.46 10.91 -29.77
CA HIS A 87 11.45 9.90 -29.43
C HIS A 87 10.06 10.53 -29.36
N SER A 88 9.09 9.83 -29.94
CA SER A 88 7.68 10.19 -29.79
C SER A 88 7.23 9.95 -28.34
N PRO A 89 6.63 10.94 -27.67
CA PRO A 89 6.17 10.79 -26.29
C PRO A 89 5.16 9.66 -26.13
N ALA A 90 5.26 8.89 -25.05
CA ALA A 90 4.25 7.92 -24.67
C ALA A 90 4.18 7.72 -23.17
N VAL A 91 3.02 7.25 -22.73
CA VAL A 91 2.77 6.86 -21.34
C VAL A 91 2.13 5.48 -21.33
N THR A 92 2.74 4.55 -20.61
CA THR A 92 2.17 3.23 -20.34
C THR A 92 1.73 3.19 -18.88
N ILE A 93 0.49 2.81 -18.64
CA ILE A 93 -0.11 2.67 -17.31
C ILE A 93 -0.39 1.19 -17.10
N THR A 94 0.28 0.59 -16.12
CA THR A 94 0.00 -0.76 -15.64
C THR A 94 -0.91 -0.66 -14.42
N PHE A 95 -2.15 -1.12 -14.56
CA PHE A 95 -3.07 -1.27 -13.45
C PHE A 95 -2.91 -2.65 -12.81
N VAL A 96 -2.83 -2.69 -11.48
CA VAL A 96 -2.58 -3.90 -10.71
C VAL A 96 -3.72 -4.10 -9.72
N CYS A 97 -4.35 -5.27 -9.75
CA CYS A 97 -5.33 -5.66 -8.74
C CYS A 97 -4.56 -5.96 -7.44
N PRO A 98 -4.90 -5.29 -6.32
CA PRO A 98 -4.24 -5.58 -5.05
C PRO A 98 -4.62 -6.98 -4.56
N SER A 99 -3.66 -7.68 -3.93
CA SER A 99 -3.85 -9.04 -3.38
C SER A 99 -4.81 -9.08 -2.19
N GLU A 100 -4.91 -7.97 -1.46
CA GLU A 100 -5.88 -7.72 -0.39
C GLU A 100 -6.53 -6.35 -0.59
N ARG A 101 -7.70 -6.12 0.00
CA ARG A 101 -8.43 -4.87 -0.25
C ARG A 101 -7.71 -3.68 0.36
N ARG A 102 -7.37 -2.72 -0.48
CA ARG A 102 -6.76 -1.45 -0.12
C ARG A 102 -7.30 -0.43 -1.10
N GLU A 103 -7.71 0.73 -0.61
CA GLU A 103 -8.11 1.83 -1.48
C GLU A 103 -7.01 2.13 -2.50
N GLY A 104 -7.44 2.42 -3.73
CA GLY A 104 -6.54 2.67 -4.86
C GLY A 104 -5.39 3.60 -4.45
N THR A 105 -4.16 3.15 -4.71
CA THR A 105 -2.98 3.98 -4.42
C THR A 105 -2.94 5.15 -5.38
N ILE A 106 -2.16 6.18 -5.07
CA ILE A 106 -1.78 7.16 -6.10
C ILE A 106 -0.97 6.44 -7.20
N PRO A 107 -1.15 6.81 -8.49
CA PRO A 107 -0.34 6.25 -9.56
C PRO A 107 1.12 6.66 -9.37
N LYS A 108 2.06 5.71 -9.45
CA LYS A 108 3.50 5.93 -9.20
C LYS A 108 4.29 5.83 -10.51
N LEU A 109 5.23 6.75 -10.71
CA LEU A 109 6.12 6.76 -11.88
C LEU A 109 7.28 5.78 -11.66
N THR A 110 7.24 4.64 -12.34
CA THR A 110 8.23 3.56 -12.23
C THR A 110 9.43 3.74 -13.15
N ALA A 111 9.24 4.40 -14.29
CA ALA A 111 10.31 4.78 -15.20
C ALA A 111 10.00 6.08 -15.95
N LYS A 112 11.06 6.85 -16.22
CA LYS A 112 11.03 8.10 -16.99
C LYS A 112 12.30 8.19 -17.82
N SER A 113 12.17 8.02 -19.13
CA SER A 113 13.26 8.17 -20.08
C SER A 113 12.68 8.75 -21.36
N SER A 114 13.32 9.77 -21.94
CA SER A 114 13.07 10.23 -23.33
C SER A 114 11.60 10.40 -23.73
N CYS A 115 10.82 10.99 -22.82
CA CYS A 115 9.38 11.19 -22.96
C CYS A 115 8.51 9.92 -23.00
N ARG A 116 9.08 8.78 -22.63
CA ARG A 116 8.41 7.54 -22.27
C ARG A 116 8.28 7.46 -20.76
N TYR A 117 7.04 7.28 -20.30
CA TYR A 117 6.69 7.25 -18.89
C TYR A 117 5.98 5.94 -18.58
N GLU A 118 6.50 5.19 -17.60
CA GLU A 118 5.88 3.96 -17.12
C GLU A 118 5.26 4.22 -15.76
N VAL A 119 3.94 4.06 -15.67
CA VAL A 119 3.16 4.30 -14.46
C VAL A 119 2.64 2.96 -13.96
N GLU A 120 2.82 2.69 -12.67
CA GLU A 120 2.12 1.60 -11.98
C GLU A 120 1.03 2.18 -11.10
N TRP A 121 -0.17 1.61 -11.18
CA TRP A 121 -1.31 2.05 -10.40
C TRP A 121 -2.01 0.83 -9.80
N ILE A 122 -1.91 0.68 -8.48
CA ILE A 122 -2.63 -0.36 -7.75
C ILE A 122 -4.04 0.16 -7.47
N THR A 123 -5.06 -0.51 -8.01
CA THR A 123 -6.47 -0.07 -7.95
C THR A 123 -7.40 -1.26 -8.05
N GLU A 124 -8.52 -1.25 -7.33
CA GLU A 124 -9.52 -2.32 -7.43
C GLU A 124 -10.19 -2.32 -8.80
N TYR A 125 -10.19 -1.19 -9.52
CA TYR A 125 -10.64 -1.14 -10.92
C TYR A 125 -9.90 -2.11 -11.85
N ALA A 126 -8.71 -2.57 -11.45
CA ALA A 126 -7.93 -3.56 -12.18
C ALA A 126 -8.35 -5.02 -11.93
N CYS A 127 -9.13 -5.27 -10.87
CA CYS A 127 -9.55 -6.61 -10.49
C CYS A 127 -10.59 -7.19 -11.45
N HIS A 128 -10.72 -8.52 -11.43
CA HIS A 128 -11.66 -9.23 -12.29
C HIS A 128 -13.12 -8.77 -12.05
N ARG A 129 -13.95 -8.65 -13.10
CA ARG A 129 -15.32 -8.11 -12.97
C ARG A 129 -16.20 -8.89 -12.00
N ASP A 130 -16.09 -10.22 -11.98
CA ASP A 130 -16.81 -11.11 -11.05
C ASP A 130 -16.51 -10.86 -9.57
N TYR A 131 -15.49 -10.04 -9.28
CA TYR A 131 -15.03 -9.66 -7.96
C TYR A 131 -15.73 -8.38 -7.42
N LEU A 132 -16.29 -7.57 -8.31
CA LEU A 132 -16.79 -6.20 -8.04
C LEU A 132 -18.24 -5.99 -8.49
N GLU A 133 -18.81 -6.96 -9.20
CA GLU A 133 -20.12 -6.87 -9.84
C GLU A 133 -21.10 -7.89 -9.25
N SER A 134 -22.35 -7.47 -9.09
CA SER A 134 -23.48 -8.31 -8.74
C SER A 134 -24.60 -8.14 -9.77
N GLY A 135 -25.21 -9.26 -10.16
CA GLY A 135 -26.45 -9.23 -10.96
C GLY A 135 -27.69 -8.87 -10.13
N THR A 136 -27.52 -8.67 -8.83
CA THR A 136 -28.60 -8.29 -7.91
C THR A 136 -28.37 -6.88 -7.37
N CYS A 137 -29.34 -6.36 -6.64
CA CYS A 137 -29.23 -5.07 -5.97
C CYS A 137 -28.46 -5.08 -4.65
N ALA A 138 -27.90 -6.24 -4.30
CA ALA A 138 -27.01 -6.39 -3.17
C ALA A 138 -25.64 -6.89 -3.67
N LEU A 139 -24.58 -6.35 -3.08
CA LEU A 139 -23.21 -6.81 -3.29
C LEU A 139 -22.62 -7.11 -1.92
N SER A 140 -22.26 -8.37 -1.68
CA SER A 140 -21.63 -8.82 -0.44
C SER A 140 -20.40 -9.67 -0.76
N SER A 141 -19.25 -9.34 -0.18
CA SER A 141 -18.00 -10.08 -0.37
C SER A 141 -17.29 -10.33 0.97
N GLU A 142 -17.17 -11.60 1.39
CA GLU A 142 -16.52 -11.99 2.65
C GLU A 142 -15.00 -11.74 2.64
N GLN A 143 -14.37 -11.76 1.47
CA GLN A 143 -12.92 -11.56 1.33
C GLN A 143 -12.52 -10.07 1.44
N HIS A 144 -13.48 -9.14 1.30
CA HIS A 144 -13.22 -7.70 1.11
C HIS A 144 -14.13 -6.76 1.91
N ASP A 145 -14.90 -7.28 2.87
CA ASP A 145 -15.76 -6.54 3.80
C ASP A 145 -16.74 -5.53 3.15
N ILE A 146 -17.24 -5.86 1.96
CA ILE A 146 -18.25 -5.05 1.27
C ILE A 146 -19.63 -5.58 1.62
N ALA A 147 -20.52 -4.71 2.06
CA ALA A 147 -21.95 -4.99 2.20
C ALA A 147 -22.78 -3.80 1.70
N ILE A 148 -23.25 -3.91 0.46
CA ILE A 148 -24.13 -2.93 -0.18
C ILE A 148 -25.48 -3.58 -0.38
N ASP A 149 -26.54 -2.89 0.01
CA ASP A 149 -27.91 -3.27 -0.32
C ASP A 149 -28.70 -2.04 -0.76
N LEU A 150 -29.00 -1.98 -2.06
CA LEU A 150 -29.82 -0.93 -2.68
C LEU A 150 -31.31 -1.28 -2.69
N SER A 151 -31.71 -2.47 -2.22
CA SER A 151 -33.13 -2.88 -2.11
C SER A 151 -34.02 -1.86 -1.38
N PRO A 152 -33.54 -1.11 -0.36
CA PRO A 152 -34.35 -0.06 0.28
C PRO A 152 -34.76 1.10 -0.62
N LEU A 153 -34.12 1.27 -1.79
CA LEU A 153 -34.52 2.24 -2.81
C LEU A 153 -35.73 1.81 -3.61
N ALA A 154 -36.03 0.51 -3.68
CA ALA A 154 -37.19 0.00 -4.39
C ALA A 154 -38.48 0.57 -3.79
N GLN A 155 -39.32 1.14 -4.65
CA GLN A 155 -40.65 1.60 -4.25
C GLN A 155 -41.66 0.49 -4.42
N GLN A 156 -42.43 0.24 -3.36
CA GLN A 156 -43.56 -0.71 -3.35
C GLN A 156 -44.80 -0.16 -4.07
N ARG A 157 -44.90 1.17 -4.20
CA ARG A 157 -45.93 1.89 -4.96
C ARG A 157 -45.33 3.17 -5.51
N GLY A 158 -45.40 3.37 -6.83
CA GLY A 158 -44.89 4.57 -7.50
C GLY A 158 -43.54 4.38 -8.22
N SER A 159 -42.95 5.48 -8.67
CA SER A 159 -41.65 5.51 -9.34
C SER A 159 -40.95 6.85 -9.09
N TYR A 160 -39.62 6.86 -9.11
CA TYR A 160 -38.84 8.09 -9.10
C TYR A 160 -38.87 8.73 -10.49
N VAL A 161 -38.85 10.05 -10.53
CA VAL A 161 -38.86 10.80 -11.79
C VAL A 161 -37.64 11.71 -11.83
N ALA A 162 -36.83 11.55 -12.86
CA ALA A 162 -35.73 12.45 -13.19
C ALA A 162 -36.13 13.33 -14.39
N ASP A 163 -35.95 14.64 -14.24
CA ASP A 163 -36.35 15.59 -15.28
C ASP A 163 -35.23 15.84 -16.29
N GLY A 164 -35.48 15.51 -17.55
CA GLY A 164 -34.60 15.83 -18.67
C GLY A 164 -35.07 17.06 -19.45
N LYS A 165 -34.32 17.48 -20.48
CA LYS A 165 -34.72 18.64 -21.31
C LYS A 165 -36.03 18.39 -22.05
N GLU A 166 -36.08 17.33 -22.86
CA GLU A 166 -37.24 16.99 -23.72
C GLU A 166 -38.08 15.81 -23.20
N TYR A 167 -37.51 15.02 -22.28
CA TYR A 167 -38.08 13.78 -21.78
C TYR A 167 -38.10 13.79 -20.24
N MET A 168 -39.05 13.06 -19.66
CA MET A 168 -39.03 12.66 -18.27
C MET A 168 -38.62 11.20 -18.18
N PHE A 169 -37.79 10.86 -17.21
CA PHE A 169 -37.35 9.49 -16.97
C PHE A 169 -38.00 8.99 -15.69
N SER A 170 -38.87 8.00 -15.81
CA SER A 170 -39.44 7.31 -14.65
C SER A 170 -38.63 6.05 -14.37
N MET A 171 -38.27 5.81 -13.12
CA MET A 171 -37.48 4.65 -12.74
C MET A 171 -37.86 4.07 -11.39
N ASN A 172 -37.69 2.76 -11.25
CA ASN A 172 -37.76 2.05 -9.97
C ASN A 172 -36.53 1.16 -9.85
N VAL A 173 -35.54 1.62 -9.09
CA VAL A 173 -34.30 0.86 -8.85
C VAL A 173 -34.64 -0.38 -8.03
N CYS A 174 -34.06 -1.52 -8.38
CA CYS A 174 -34.26 -2.80 -7.69
C CYS A 174 -35.69 -3.35 -7.72
N GLY A 175 -36.54 -2.82 -8.60
CA GLY A 175 -37.89 -3.29 -8.85
C GLY A 175 -38.35 -2.98 -10.26
N ASN A 176 -39.63 -3.22 -10.54
CA ASN A 176 -40.24 -2.89 -11.83
C ASN A 176 -40.86 -1.48 -11.76
N SER A 177 -40.75 -0.72 -12.85
CA SER A 177 -41.47 0.55 -13.01
C SER A 177 -42.97 0.29 -13.13
N GLU A 178 -43.78 1.01 -12.36
CA GLU A 178 -45.25 0.90 -12.39
C GLU A 178 -45.92 1.85 -13.40
N VAL A 179 -45.15 2.61 -14.20
CA VAL A 179 -45.69 3.45 -15.29
C VAL A 179 -46.43 2.60 -16.32
N PRO A 180 -47.78 2.68 -16.45
CA PRO A 180 -48.58 1.71 -17.21
C PRO A 180 -48.13 1.46 -18.65
N ILE A 181 -47.51 2.46 -19.30
CA ILE A 181 -47.02 2.40 -20.69
C ILE A 181 -45.74 1.55 -20.82
N CYS A 182 -44.98 1.43 -19.73
CA CYS A 182 -43.72 0.68 -19.64
C CYS A 182 -43.81 -0.54 -18.69
N SER A 183 -44.84 -0.64 -17.85
CA SER A 183 -45.01 -1.69 -16.82
C SER A 183 -45.10 -3.10 -17.39
N ASP A 184 -45.78 -3.27 -18.52
CA ASP A 184 -46.03 -4.59 -19.13
C ASP A 184 -44.76 -5.26 -19.71
N LYS A 185 -43.59 -4.62 -19.58
CA LYS A 185 -42.33 -5.03 -20.20
C LYS A 185 -41.14 -5.06 -19.24
N GLU A 186 -41.38 -5.10 -17.93
CA GLU A 186 -40.34 -5.25 -16.89
C GLU A 186 -39.25 -4.16 -16.98
N ALA A 187 -39.66 -2.94 -17.36
CA ALA A 187 -38.77 -1.80 -17.45
C ALA A 187 -38.37 -1.34 -16.04
N ALA A 188 -37.06 -1.18 -15.79
CA ALA A 188 -36.56 -0.49 -14.60
C ALA A 188 -36.51 1.03 -14.82
N VAL A 189 -36.20 1.45 -16.06
CA VAL A 189 -36.15 2.85 -16.49
C VAL A 189 -36.98 3.04 -17.76
N CYS A 190 -37.86 4.03 -17.75
CA CYS A 190 -38.78 4.38 -18.83
C CYS A 190 -38.62 5.85 -19.19
N GLN A 191 -38.27 6.11 -20.46
CA GLN A 191 -38.18 7.46 -21.02
C GLN A 191 -39.55 7.84 -21.59
N VAL A 192 -40.12 8.96 -21.17
CA VAL A 192 -41.42 9.48 -21.63
C VAL A 192 -41.26 10.89 -22.18
N LYS A 193 -41.79 11.15 -23.37
CA LYS A 193 -41.70 12.48 -23.98
C LYS A 193 -42.63 13.47 -23.28
N LYS A 194 -42.11 14.65 -22.91
CA LYS A 194 -42.89 15.68 -22.20
C LYS A 194 -44.10 16.18 -23.01
N ALA A 195 -43.92 16.32 -24.31
CA ALA A 195 -44.94 16.83 -25.23
C ALA A 195 -46.05 15.81 -25.53
N ASP A 196 -45.79 14.51 -25.34
CA ASP A 196 -46.71 13.43 -25.67
C ASP A 196 -46.42 12.22 -24.78
N SER A 197 -47.25 12.05 -23.73
CA SER A 197 -47.10 10.97 -22.76
C SER A 197 -47.31 9.57 -23.36
N THR A 198 -47.86 9.46 -24.58
CA THR A 198 -48.00 8.18 -25.28
C THR A 198 -46.69 7.71 -25.93
N GLN A 199 -45.74 8.63 -26.13
CA GLN A 199 -44.40 8.32 -26.65
C GLN A 199 -43.46 7.96 -25.51
N ALA A 200 -43.44 6.66 -25.17
CA ALA A 200 -42.52 6.10 -24.20
C ALA A 200 -41.57 5.07 -24.83
N LYS A 201 -40.36 4.97 -24.29
CA LYS A 201 -39.33 3.99 -24.67
C LYS A 201 -38.71 3.37 -23.43
N ILE A 202 -38.42 2.06 -23.50
CA ILE A 202 -37.69 1.38 -22.44
C ILE A 202 -36.22 1.82 -22.51
N ALA A 203 -35.70 2.32 -21.39
CA ALA A 203 -34.32 2.78 -21.27
C ALA A 203 -33.44 1.85 -20.41
N GLY A 204 -34.00 0.73 -19.94
CA GLY A 204 -33.30 -0.34 -19.23
C GLY A 204 -34.28 -1.31 -18.57
N ARG A 205 -33.94 -2.61 -18.52
CA ARG A 205 -34.80 -3.67 -17.96
C ARG A 205 -34.27 -4.17 -16.63
N HIS A 206 -35.16 -4.47 -15.69
CA HIS A 206 -34.79 -4.89 -14.33
C HIS A 206 -33.95 -6.19 -14.31
N GLN A 207 -34.28 -7.15 -15.18
CA GLN A 207 -33.56 -8.43 -15.28
C GLN A 207 -32.12 -8.28 -15.79
N ASN A 208 -31.82 -7.18 -16.49
CA ASN A 208 -30.52 -6.92 -17.11
C ASN A 208 -29.80 -5.83 -16.31
N GLN A 209 -29.60 -6.08 -15.02
CA GLN A 209 -28.93 -5.15 -14.11
C GLN A 209 -27.54 -5.62 -13.74
N THR A 210 -26.66 -4.66 -13.53
CA THR A 210 -25.32 -4.90 -13.00
C THR A 210 -25.04 -3.82 -11.97
N LEU A 211 -24.99 -4.22 -10.71
CA LEU A 211 -24.49 -3.40 -9.61
C LEU A 211 -22.99 -3.57 -9.56
N ARG A 212 -22.23 -2.48 -9.54
CA ARG A 212 -20.78 -2.48 -9.50
C ARG A 212 -20.29 -1.55 -8.41
N TYR A 213 -19.31 -1.99 -7.64
CA TYR A 213 -18.58 -1.16 -6.70
C TYR A 213 -17.07 -1.28 -6.94
N SER A 214 -16.35 -0.17 -7.09
CA SER A 214 -14.90 -0.18 -7.32
C SER A 214 -14.29 1.13 -6.83
N ASP A 215 -13.27 1.10 -5.96
CA ASP A 215 -12.60 2.28 -5.38
C ASP A 215 -13.58 3.43 -4.99
N GLY A 216 -14.56 3.18 -4.12
CA GLY A 216 -15.50 4.23 -3.70
C GLY A 216 -16.74 4.40 -4.59
N ASP A 217 -16.64 4.07 -5.87
CA ASP A 217 -17.69 4.38 -6.86
C ASP A 217 -18.74 3.26 -6.97
N LEU A 218 -19.98 3.55 -6.56
CA LEU A 218 -21.13 2.66 -6.69
C LEU A 218 -21.95 3.01 -7.94
N THR A 219 -21.99 2.10 -8.91
CA THR A 219 -22.74 2.26 -10.16
C THR A 219 -23.74 1.14 -10.36
N LEU A 220 -24.97 1.47 -10.73
CA LEU A 220 -25.98 0.52 -11.19
C LEU A 220 -26.30 0.76 -12.65
N VAL A 221 -26.13 -0.28 -13.46
CA VAL A 221 -26.39 -0.22 -14.90
C VAL A 221 -27.56 -1.11 -15.27
N TYR A 222 -28.50 -0.55 -16.03
CA TYR A 222 -29.62 -1.27 -16.63
C TYR A 222 -29.48 -1.31 -18.15
N PHE A 223 -29.44 -2.51 -18.73
CA PHE A 223 -29.28 -2.73 -20.17
C PHE A 223 -30.57 -3.30 -20.82
N GLY A 224 -30.56 -3.46 -22.15
CA GLY A 224 -31.62 -4.16 -22.89
C GLY A 224 -32.90 -3.34 -23.12
N GLY A 225 -32.79 -2.01 -23.20
CA GLY A 225 -33.89 -1.13 -23.60
C GLY A 225 -34.24 -1.20 -25.09
N ASP A 226 -35.14 -0.32 -25.52
CA ASP A 226 -35.57 -0.22 -26.92
C ASP A 226 -34.44 0.34 -27.80
N GLU A 227 -34.35 -0.13 -29.04
CA GLU A 227 -33.39 0.36 -30.03
C GLU A 227 -33.63 1.84 -30.38
N CYS A 228 -32.55 2.61 -30.47
CA CYS A 228 -32.59 4.01 -30.87
C CYS A 228 -32.15 4.21 -32.34
N SER A 229 -32.20 5.45 -32.84
CA SER A 229 -31.96 5.75 -34.26
C SER A 229 -30.55 5.42 -34.75
N SER A 230 -29.57 5.28 -33.86
CA SER A 230 -28.20 4.86 -34.19
C SER A 230 -28.00 3.34 -34.22
N GLY A 231 -29.03 2.55 -33.89
CA GLY A 231 -28.96 1.08 -33.81
C GLY A 231 -28.48 0.55 -32.45
N PHE A 232 -28.10 1.43 -31.52
CA PHE A 232 -27.78 1.03 -30.15
C PHE A 232 -29.05 0.77 -29.34
N GLN A 233 -28.98 -0.19 -28.42
CA GLN A 233 -30.03 -0.40 -27.42
C GLN A 233 -29.90 0.66 -26.33
N ARG A 234 -31.04 1.26 -25.95
CA ARG A 234 -31.05 2.19 -24.82
C ARG A 234 -30.62 1.50 -23.54
N MET A 235 -29.76 2.17 -22.79
CA MET A 235 -29.32 1.74 -21.46
C MET A 235 -29.22 2.93 -20.51
N SER A 236 -29.30 2.65 -19.22
CA SER A 236 -29.27 3.67 -18.17
C SER A 236 -28.17 3.34 -17.17
N ILE A 237 -27.32 4.33 -16.88
CA ILE A 237 -26.25 4.26 -15.89
C ILE A 237 -26.62 5.21 -14.76
N ILE A 238 -26.73 4.67 -13.55
CA ILE A 238 -27.02 5.41 -12.33
C ILE A 238 -25.77 5.38 -11.46
N ASN A 239 -25.12 6.53 -11.31
CA ASN A 239 -23.99 6.71 -10.41
C ASN A 239 -24.56 7.16 -9.06
N PHE A 240 -24.32 6.39 -8.01
CA PHE A 240 -24.77 6.78 -6.69
C PHE A 240 -23.68 7.56 -5.96
N GLU A 241 -24.10 8.60 -5.25
CA GLU A 241 -23.24 9.38 -4.37
C GLU A 241 -23.70 9.16 -2.92
N CYS A 242 -22.75 8.88 -2.02
CA CYS A 242 -23.07 8.74 -0.60
C CYS A 242 -23.53 10.09 -0.03
N ASN A 243 -24.80 10.15 0.37
CA ASN A 243 -25.35 11.31 1.07
C ASN A 243 -26.19 10.84 2.25
N LYS A 244 -25.57 10.80 3.44
CA LYS A 244 -26.22 10.39 4.71
C LYS A 244 -27.43 11.26 5.07
N THR A 245 -27.51 12.49 4.54
CA THR A 245 -28.57 13.46 4.79
C THR A 245 -29.59 13.59 3.66
N ALA A 246 -29.57 12.69 2.68
CA ALA A 246 -30.46 12.75 1.53
C ALA A 246 -31.95 12.86 1.94
N GLY A 247 -32.73 13.60 1.15
CA GLY A 247 -34.17 13.74 1.34
C GLY A 247 -34.92 12.40 1.19
N ASN A 248 -36.24 12.39 1.40
CA ASN A 248 -37.08 11.18 1.30
C ASN A 248 -36.63 10.04 2.23
N ASP A 249 -36.42 10.34 3.51
CA ASP A 249 -35.92 9.39 4.51
C ASP A 249 -34.58 8.75 4.09
N GLY A 250 -33.68 9.55 3.50
CA GLY A 250 -32.37 9.10 3.04
C GLY A 250 -32.34 8.43 1.68
N ARG A 251 -33.47 8.23 1.00
CA ARG A 251 -33.50 7.62 -0.35
C ARG A 251 -33.02 8.57 -1.44
N GLY A 252 -33.13 9.88 -1.23
CA GLY A 252 -32.83 10.90 -2.23
C GLY A 252 -33.74 10.85 -3.46
N VAL A 253 -33.27 11.46 -4.55
CA VAL A 253 -33.91 11.46 -5.87
C VAL A 253 -32.86 11.39 -6.98
N PRO A 254 -33.13 10.70 -8.10
CA PRO A 254 -32.24 10.68 -9.24
C PRO A 254 -32.26 12.02 -9.99
N VAL A 255 -31.09 12.45 -10.46
CA VAL A 255 -30.89 13.64 -11.29
C VAL A 255 -30.32 13.22 -12.64
N PHE A 256 -30.97 13.63 -13.73
CA PHE A 256 -30.47 13.38 -15.07
C PHE A 256 -29.27 14.29 -15.37
N THR A 257 -28.12 13.69 -15.70
CA THR A 257 -26.87 14.43 -15.92
C THR A 257 -26.46 14.52 -17.39
N GLY A 258 -26.93 13.62 -18.23
CA GLY A 258 -26.68 13.69 -19.67
C GLY A 258 -27.05 12.43 -20.43
N GLU A 259 -26.92 12.52 -21.76
CA GLU A 259 -27.11 11.41 -22.69
C GLU A 259 -25.95 11.41 -23.71
N VAL A 260 -25.40 10.22 -23.98
CA VAL A 260 -24.42 9.98 -25.05
C VAL A 260 -24.78 8.64 -25.70
N ASP A 261 -24.92 8.60 -27.03
CA ASP A 261 -25.17 7.37 -27.80
C ASP A 261 -26.28 6.46 -27.21
N CYS A 262 -27.43 7.06 -26.86
CA CYS A 262 -28.59 6.37 -26.27
C CYS A 262 -28.33 5.73 -24.89
N THR A 263 -27.24 6.13 -24.24
CA THR A 263 -26.95 5.84 -22.84
C THR A 263 -27.31 7.05 -21.99
N TYR A 264 -28.21 6.85 -21.04
CA TYR A 264 -28.70 7.90 -20.13
C TYR A 264 -27.94 7.84 -18.81
N PHE A 265 -27.38 8.97 -18.39
CA PHE A 265 -26.63 9.09 -17.15
C PHE A 265 -27.46 9.79 -16.09
N PHE A 266 -27.45 9.21 -14.90
CA PHE A 266 -28.09 9.77 -13.72
C PHE A 266 -27.08 9.80 -12.57
N THR A 267 -27.15 10.85 -11.75
CA THR A 267 -26.53 10.85 -10.42
C THR A 267 -27.62 10.72 -9.38
N TRP A 268 -27.34 10.00 -8.30
CA TRP A 268 -28.33 9.76 -7.25
C TRP A 268 -27.69 9.77 -5.87
N ASP A 269 -27.89 10.89 -5.18
CA ASP A 269 -27.44 11.10 -3.81
C ASP A 269 -28.34 10.31 -2.86
N THR A 270 -27.79 9.35 -2.12
CA THR A 270 -28.58 8.52 -1.21
C THR A 270 -27.77 7.96 -0.05
N LYS A 271 -28.42 7.75 1.11
CA LYS A 271 -27.78 7.14 2.27
C LYS A 271 -27.46 5.67 2.04
N TYR A 272 -28.18 5.00 1.13
CA TYR A 272 -28.03 3.57 0.86
C TYR A 272 -26.86 3.25 -0.07
N ALA A 273 -26.28 4.27 -0.71
CA ALA A 273 -25.05 4.19 -1.46
C ALA A 273 -23.82 4.53 -0.64
N CYS A 274 -24.02 4.96 0.61
CA CYS A 274 -22.97 4.95 1.61
C CYS A 274 -22.69 3.48 1.94
N VAL A 275 -21.88 2.88 1.08
CA VAL A 275 -21.25 1.61 1.36
C VAL A 275 -20.55 1.80 2.70
N LYS A 276 -20.63 0.80 3.57
CA LYS A 276 -19.83 0.76 4.80
C LYS A 276 -18.35 0.51 4.51
N GLU A 277 -17.90 0.99 3.37
CA GLU A 277 -16.51 1.12 3.04
C GLU A 277 -16.00 2.40 3.65
N LYS A 278 -14.80 2.25 4.16
CA LYS A 278 -14.08 3.29 4.83
C LYS A 278 -12.80 3.44 4.04
N GLU A 279 -12.44 4.58 3.50
CA GLU A 279 -12.84 5.97 3.67
C GLU A 279 -12.12 6.71 2.51
N ASP A 280 -12.82 7.24 1.48
CA ASP A 280 -12.36 7.83 0.19
C ASP A 280 -11.21 8.90 0.23
N LEU A 281 -10.15 8.64 0.99
CA LEU A 281 -9.24 9.63 1.53
C LEU A 281 -7.83 9.05 1.44
N LEU A 282 -7.09 9.58 0.48
CA LEU A 282 -5.68 9.24 0.29
C LEU A 282 -4.91 9.34 1.61
N CYS A 283 -4.22 8.26 1.98
CA CYS A 283 -3.38 8.19 3.19
C CYS A 283 -1.98 8.78 2.95
N GLY A 284 -1.94 9.98 2.37
CA GLY A 284 -0.72 10.71 2.07
C GLY A 284 -0.92 12.21 2.20
N ALA A 285 0.18 12.95 2.36
CA ALA A 285 0.16 14.40 2.47
C ALA A 285 1.20 15.03 1.53
N SER A 286 0.99 16.30 1.16
CA SER A 286 1.97 17.05 0.38
C SER A 286 2.12 18.51 0.85
N GLU A 287 3.34 19.02 0.79
CA GLU A 287 3.68 20.41 1.09
C GLU A 287 4.60 20.93 -0.02
N GLY A 288 4.01 21.56 -1.04
CA GLY A 288 4.74 21.97 -2.25
C GLY A 288 5.33 20.77 -2.98
N LYS A 289 6.66 20.66 -3.00
CA LYS A 289 7.43 19.56 -3.63
C LYS A 289 7.70 18.38 -2.68
N ARG A 290 7.39 18.51 -1.39
CA ARG A 290 7.61 17.46 -0.40
C ARG A 290 6.40 16.54 -0.36
N ARG A 291 6.66 15.23 -0.37
CA ARG A 291 5.67 14.17 -0.33
C ARG A 291 5.82 13.37 0.96
N TYR A 292 4.71 12.81 1.45
CA TYR A 292 4.62 11.99 2.65
C TYR A 292 3.63 10.85 2.40
N ASP A 293 4.00 9.63 2.75
CA ASP A 293 3.15 8.44 2.65
C ASP A 293 2.98 7.83 4.05
N LEU A 294 1.73 7.79 4.54
CA LEU A 294 1.41 7.23 5.85
C LEU A 294 0.93 5.77 5.75
N SER A 295 0.89 5.21 4.55
CA SER A 295 0.31 3.89 4.31
C SER A 295 1.00 2.76 5.06
N VAL A 296 2.27 2.93 5.44
CA VAL A 296 3.02 1.98 6.27
C VAL A 296 2.47 1.84 7.69
N LEU A 297 1.64 2.79 8.16
CA LEU A 297 1.00 2.74 9.49
C LEU A 297 -0.44 2.23 9.45
N VAL A 298 -1.01 2.01 8.27
CA VAL A 298 -2.39 1.55 8.12
C VAL A 298 -2.44 0.06 8.43
N ARG A 299 -3.38 -0.36 9.29
CA ARG A 299 -3.65 -1.78 9.56
C ARG A 299 -4.90 -2.21 8.79
N HIS A 300 -4.76 -3.16 7.87
CA HIS A 300 -5.79 -3.56 6.93
C HIS A 300 -6.45 -4.90 7.29
N SER A 301 -5.72 -5.83 7.91
CA SER A 301 -6.21 -7.21 8.09
C SER A 301 -6.19 -7.68 9.54
N GLU A 302 -6.98 -8.71 9.81
CA GLU A 302 -7.06 -9.46 11.08
C GLU A 302 -5.73 -10.10 11.51
N SER A 303 -4.74 -10.18 10.61
CA SER A 303 -3.40 -10.63 10.98
C SER A 303 -2.57 -9.53 11.64
N GLU A 304 -3.01 -8.28 11.53
CA GLU A 304 -2.34 -7.07 12.00
C GLU A 304 -3.12 -6.47 13.18
N GLN A 305 -2.53 -6.46 14.38
CA GLN A 305 -3.17 -5.88 15.55
C GLN A 305 -3.28 -4.34 15.40
N ASN A 306 -4.37 -3.76 15.91
CA ASN A 306 -4.52 -2.30 16.01
C ASN A 306 -3.39 -1.67 16.83
N TRP A 307 -3.08 -0.40 16.55
CA TRP A 307 -2.18 0.37 17.40
C TRP A 307 -2.84 0.69 18.73
N GLU A 308 -2.15 0.44 19.83
CA GLU A 308 -2.60 0.73 21.18
C GLU A 308 -1.85 1.95 21.75
N ALA A 309 -2.56 3.06 21.90
CA ALA A 309 -1.96 4.29 22.38
C ALA A 309 -1.56 4.21 23.86
N VAL A 310 -0.42 4.83 24.18
CA VAL A 310 0.09 4.98 25.54
C VAL A 310 -0.56 6.19 26.19
N ASP A 311 -1.12 6.01 27.40
CA ASP A 311 -1.64 7.09 28.22
C ASP A 311 -0.50 7.87 28.89
N GLY A 312 -0.08 8.95 28.22
CA GLY A 312 0.89 9.91 28.75
C GLY A 312 0.25 11.06 29.54
N SER A 313 -1.06 11.03 29.78
CA SER A 313 -1.75 12.13 30.45
C SER A 313 -1.39 12.17 31.95
N GLN A 314 -1.14 13.37 32.48
CA GLN A 314 -0.78 13.55 33.91
C GLN A 314 -1.98 13.46 34.86
N THR A 315 -3.17 13.16 34.34
CA THR A 315 -4.41 13.10 35.10
C THR A 315 -4.68 11.66 35.52
N GLU A 316 -4.84 11.41 36.83
CA GLU A 316 -5.30 10.12 37.39
C GLU A 316 -6.78 9.84 37.07
N THR A 317 -7.15 9.90 35.80
CA THR A 317 -8.46 9.41 35.34
C THR A 317 -8.40 7.91 35.13
N GLU A 318 -9.57 7.25 35.17
CA GLU A 318 -9.70 5.81 34.92
C GLU A 318 -8.94 5.41 33.64
N LYS A 319 -7.93 4.54 33.80
CA LYS A 319 -7.13 4.04 32.69
C LYS A 319 -8.01 3.31 31.68
N LYS A 320 -7.84 3.62 30.40
CA LYS A 320 -8.59 3.02 29.28
C LYS A 320 -7.63 2.49 28.23
N TYR A 321 -8.07 1.49 27.47
CA TYR A 321 -7.41 1.13 26.21
C TYR A 321 -7.81 2.15 25.15
N PHE A 322 -6.85 2.67 24.41
CA PHE A 322 -7.10 3.55 23.27
C PHE A 322 -6.57 2.87 22.02
N PHE A 323 -7.47 2.35 21.18
CA PHE A 323 -7.11 1.78 19.89
C PHE A 323 -7.20 2.85 18.81
N ILE A 324 -6.16 2.95 17.99
CA ILE A 324 -6.07 3.89 16.87
C ILE A 324 -5.75 3.07 15.62
N ASN A 325 -6.38 3.42 14.51
CA ASN A 325 -5.88 3.07 13.19
C ASN A 325 -5.66 4.34 12.37
N VAL A 326 -4.70 4.30 11.46
CA VAL A 326 -4.33 5.43 10.59
C VAL A 326 -5.05 5.26 9.28
N CYS A 327 -5.76 6.31 8.82
CA CYS A 327 -6.51 6.34 7.56
C CYS A 327 -7.47 5.16 7.33
N HIS A 328 -7.86 4.49 8.40
CA HIS A 328 -8.69 3.30 8.36
C HIS A 328 -9.35 3.14 9.73
N ARG A 329 -10.23 2.17 9.83
CA ARG A 329 -10.92 1.84 11.07
C ARG A 329 -10.14 0.98 12.02
N VAL A 330 -10.45 1.12 13.30
CA VAL A 330 -10.09 0.11 14.29
C VAL A 330 -10.69 -1.23 13.86
N LEU A 331 -9.83 -2.24 13.73
CA LEU A 331 -10.18 -3.60 13.38
C LEU A 331 -10.90 -4.25 14.58
N PRO A 332 -12.01 -5.00 14.37
CA PRO A 332 -12.85 -5.54 15.45
C PRO A 332 -12.23 -6.80 16.09
N GLU A 333 -11.01 -6.68 16.61
CA GLU A 333 -10.21 -7.79 17.09
C GLU A 333 -9.80 -7.66 18.55
N GLY A 334 -9.49 -8.79 19.19
CA GLY A 334 -8.99 -8.83 20.55
C GLY A 334 -9.89 -8.03 21.51
N ARG A 335 -9.32 -7.01 22.17
CA ARG A 335 -10.05 -6.10 23.08
C ARG A 335 -10.86 -5.03 22.34
N ALA A 336 -10.55 -4.76 21.07
CA ALA A 336 -11.28 -3.83 20.22
C ALA A 336 -12.51 -4.46 19.55
N ARG A 337 -12.82 -5.74 19.80
CA ARG A 337 -13.97 -6.45 19.20
C ARG A 337 -15.32 -5.74 19.34
N ASN A 338 -15.52 -5.05 20.46
CA ASN A 338 -16.76 -4.33 20.72
C ASN A 338 -16.67 -2.85 20.32
N CYS A 339 -15.58 -2.40 19.71
CA CYS A 339 -15.47 -1.03 19.23
C CYS A 339 -16.54 -0.75 18.17
N PRO A 340 -17.12 0.47 18.16
CA PRO A 340 -18.09 0.83 17.15
C PRO A 340 -17.52 0.65 15.74
N GLU A 341 -18.29 -0.02 14.88
CA GLU A 341 -17.86 -0.43 13.54
C GLU A 341 -17.24 0.70 12.74
N GLU A 342 -17.72 1.96 12.93
CA GLU A 342 -17.26 3.17 12.24
C GLU A 342 -16.04 3.89 12.87
N ALA A 343 -15.55 3.50 14.05
CA ALA A 343 -14.48 4.21 14.75
C ALA A 343 -13.09 4.02 14.11
N ALA A 344 -12.36 5.13 13.89
CA ALA A 344 -10.92 5.16 13.62
C ALA A 344 -10.10 5.29 14.91
N VAL A 345 -10.73 5.84 15.97
CA VAL A 345 -10.20 5.85 17.33
C VAL A 345 -11.27 5.35 18.29
N CYS A 346 -10.93 4.37 19.12
CA CYS A 346 -11.84 3.74 20.06
C CYS A 346 -11.23 3.68 21.47
N ALA A 347 -12.00 4.13 22.47
CA ALA A 347 -11.66 3.87 23.87
C ALA A 347 -12.41 2.64 24.38
N VAL A 348 -11.74 1.75 25.10
CA VAL A 348 -12.34 0.58 25.75
C VAL A 348 -11.98 0.58 27.23
N ASP A 349 -13.00 0.47 28.07
CA ASP A 349 -12.86 0.32 29.53
C ASP A 349 -13.84 -0.75 30.06
N LYS A 350 -13.98 -0.85 31.39
CA LYS A 350 -14.88 -1.84 32.02
C LYS A 350 -16.37 -1.56 31.75
N THR A 351 -16.73 -0.33 31.40
CA THR A 351 -18.11 0.10 31.16
C THR A 351 -18.55 -0.14 29.72
N GLY A 352 -17.60 -0.20 28.79
CA GLY A 352 -17.84 -0.52 27.39
C GLY A 352 -16.79 0.09 26.46
N SER A 353 -17.15 0.18 25.19
CA SER A 353 -16.37 0.87 24.16
C SER A 353 -17.02 2.22 23.82
N LYS A 354 -16.20 3.18 23.37
CA LYS A 354 -16.64 4.50 22.96
C LYS A 354 -15.95 4.91 21.66
N ASN A 355 -16.72 5.43 20.70
CA ASN A 355 -16.17 6.01 19.47
C ASN A 355 -15.59 7.40 19.78
N LEU A 356 -14.30 7.59 19.53
CA LEU A 356 -13.61 8.88 19.73
C LEU A 356 -13.38 9.64 18.43
N GLY A 357 -13.78 9.08 17.29
CA GLY A 357 -13.68 9.72 15.99
C GLY A 357 -13.62 8.71 14.85
N LYS A 358 -14.07 9.15 13.68
CA LYS A 358 -14.05 8.46 12.38
C LYS A 358 -13.07 9.18 11.46
N PHE A 359 -12.52 8.49 10.47
CA PHE A 359 -11.61 9.11 9.51
C PHE A 359 -12.40 9.70 8.35
N VAL A 360 -12.72 10.99 8.48
CA VAL A 360 -13.55 11.71 7.51
C VAL A 360 -12.77 12.74 6.68
N SER A 361 -11.48 12.91 6.93
CA SER A 361 -10.62 13.83 6.18
C SER A 361 -9.18 13.31 6.05
N SER A 362 -8.58 13.50 4.88
CA SER A 362 -7.19 13.12 4.58
C SER A 362 -6.18 13.81 5.51
N PRO A 363 -4.98 13.23 5.68
CA PRO A 363 -3.91 13.85 6.46
C PRO A 363 -3.52 15.21 5.88
N SER A 364 -3.20 16.16 6.76
CA SER A 364 -2.81 17.51 6.36
C SER A 364 -1.49 17.94 7.02
N ARG A 365 -0.80 18.92 6.41
CA ARG A 365 0.44 19.47 6.98
C ARG A 365 0.11 20.69 7.83
N GLU A 366 0.28 20.57 9.14
CA GLU A 366 0.06 21.67 10.09
C GLU A 366 1.31 21.92 10.94
N LYS A 367 1.76 23.18 11.00
CA LYS A 367 2.88 23.64 11.84
C LYS A 367 4.17 22.81 11.68
N GLY A 368 4.43 22.26 10.49
CA GLY A 368 5.60 21.45 10.20
C GLY A 368 5.50 19.97 10.60
N ASN A 369 4.34 19.51 11.03
CA ASN A 369 4.03 18.10 11.31
C ASN A 369 2.83 17.64 10.46
N ILE A 370 2.58 16.32 10.40
CA ILE A 370 1.38 15.81 9.76
C ILE A 370 0.29 15.67 10.82
N GLN A 371 -0.92 16.14 10.52
CA GLN A 371 -2.06 16.08 11.42
C GLN A 371 -3.18 15.26 10.80
N LEU A 372 -3.64 14.28 11.56
CA LEU A 372 -4.86 13.50 11.31
C LEU A 372 -5.95 14.02 12.24
N SER A 373 -7.09 14.40 11.67
CA SER A 373 -8.24 14.88 12.43
C SER A 373 -9.39 13.88 12.25
N TYR A 374 -9.77 13.24 13.34
CA TYR A 374 -10.90 12.31 13.41
C TYR A 374 -12.09 12.99 14.06
N SER A 375 -13.25 12.96 13.42
CA SER A 375 -14.48 13.60 13.92
C SER A 375 -15.67 12.65 13.89
N ASP A 376 -16.86 13.14 14.22
CA ASP A 376 -18.08 12.31 14.29
C ASP A 376 -17.98 11.11 15.25
N GLY A 377 -17.29 11.28 16.38
CA GLY A 377 -17.30 10.33 17.48
C GLY A 377 -18.65 10.26 18.21
N ASP A 378 -18.69 9.63 19.38
CA ASP A 378 -19.90 9.58 20.20
C ASP A 378 -20.27 10.96 20.76
N ASP A 379 -21.50 11.08 21.26
CA ASP A 379 -21.97 12.32 21.87
C ASP A 379 -21.24 12.60 23.20
N CYS A 380 -20.94 13.87 23.42
CA CYS A 380 -20.36 14.38 24.64
C CYS A 380 -21.18 15.59 25.16
N PRO A 381 -20.93 16.07 26.40
CA PRO A 381 -21.74 17.12 27.01
C PRO A 381 -21.88 18.37 26.12
N GLY A 382 -23.10 18.91 26.05
CA GLY A 382 -23.42 20.06 25.20
C GLY A 382 -23.81 19.71 23.76
N GLY A 383 -24.12 18.44 23.46
CA GLY A 383 -24.61 18.00 22.15
C GLY A 383 -23.54 18.05 21.06
N LYS A 384 -22.27 18.03 21.46
CA LYS A 384 -21.11 17.97 20.56
C LYS A 384 -20.71 16.52 20.32
N LYS A 385 -20.06 16.28 19.19
CA LYS A 385 -19.41 15.01 18.87
C LYS A 385 -17.96 15.02 19.36
N ILE A 386 -17.47 13.86 19.80
CA ILE A 386 -16.07 13.72 20.17
C ILE A 386 -15.19 13.87 18.93
N THR A 387 -14.06 14.53 19.12
CA THR A 387 -13.04 14.75 18.08
C THR A 387 -11.68 14.30 18.62
N THR A 388 -10.85 13.76 17.75
CA THR A 388 -9.50 13.32 18.08
C THR A 388 -8.50 13.87 17.07
N ASN A 389 -7.42 14.48 17.55
CA ASN A 389 -6.31 14.91 16.71
C ASN A 389 -5.08 14.06 16.99
N VAL A 390 -4.47 13.51 15.95
CA VAL A 390 -3.18 12.81 16.03
C VAL A 390 -2.13 13.62 15.29
N THR A 391 -1.13 14.09 16.03
CA THR A 391 0.02 14.83 15.48
C THR A 391 1.18 13.87 15.26
N LEU A 392 1.49 13.60 14.00
CA LEU A 392 2.59 12.76 13.56
C LEU A 392 3.86 13.60 13.39
N VAL A 393 4.89 13.26 14.17
CA VAL A 393 6.18 13.94 14.22
C VAL A 393 7.25 13.03 13.62
N CYS A 394 8.03 13.55 12.66
CA CYS A 394 9.09 12.77 12.01
C CYS A 394 10.17 12.35 13.01
N LYS A 395 10.37 11.04 13.16
CA LYS A 395 11.46 10.42 13.91
C LYS A 395 12.11 9.32 13.05
N PRO A 396 13.26 9.59 12.41
CA PRO A 396 13.90 8.64 11.51
C PRO A 396 14.26 7.32 12.21
N GLY A 397 13.92 6.21 11.57
CA GLY A 397 14.21 4.84 11.98
C GLY A 397 13.28 4.25 13.05
N ASP A 398 12.23 4.97 13.44
CA ASP A 398 11.28 4.56 14.47
C ASP A 398 9.89 4.30 13.85
N LEU A 399 9.54 3.03 13.71
CA LEU A 399 8.20 2.62 13.29
C LEU A 399 7.48 1.81 14.37
N GLU A 400 8.19 1.44 15.44
CA GLU A 400 7.74 0.54 16.49
C GLU A 400 7.10 1.27 17.69
N SER A 401 7.30 2.58 17.79
CA SER A 401 6.65 3.42 18.81
C SER A 401 5.14 3.53 18.60
N ALA A 402 4.40 3.55 19.70
CA ALA A 402 2.97 3.78 19.72
C ALA A 402 2.61 5.28 19.80
N PRO A 403 1.39 5.69 19.40
CA PRO A 403 0.88 7.03 19.67
C PRO A 403 0.75 7.28 21.18
N VAL A 404 1.05 8.49 21.63
CA VAL A 404 0.98 8.88 23.04
C VAL A 404 -0.13 9.90 23.27
N LEU A 405 -1.06 9.61 24.18
CA LEU A 405 -2.08 10.57 24.60
C LEU A 405 -1.42 11.73 25.35
N ARG A 406 -1.55 12.94 24.81
CA ARG A 406 -1.02 14.17 25.42
C ARG A 406 -2.04 14.83 26.32
N THR A 407 -3.27 14.98 25.85
CA THR A 407 -4.31 15.70 26.57
C THR A 407 -5.68 15.12 26.24
N SER A 408 -6.54 15.03 27.24
CA SER A 408 -7.98 14.88 27.06
C SER A 408 -8.63 16.20 27.45
N GLY A 409 -9.43 16.78 26.55
CA GLY A 409 -10.12 18.05 26.79
C GLY A 409 -11.18 17.93 27.88
N ASP A 410 -11.52 19.05 28.52
CA ASP A 410 -12.51 19.12 29.58
C ASP A 410 -13.82 18.40 29.17
N ASN A 411 -14.26 17.45 30.00
CA ASN A 411 -15.45 16.61 29.82
C ASN A 411 -15.36 15.49 28.76
N GLY A 412 -14.16 15.13 28.26
CA GLY A 412 -13.98 13.97 27.38
C GLY A 412 -14.58 14.14 25.98
N CYS A 413 -14.65 15.40 25.49
CA CYS A 413 -15.10 15.77 24.15
C CYS A 413 -13.96 15.84 23.11
N PHE A 414 -12.70 15.85 23.56
CA PHE A 414 -11.54 16.04 22.69
C PHE A 414 -10.37 15.19 23.19
N TYR A 415 -9.64 14.57 22.27
CA TYR A 415 -8.44 13.80 22.57
C TYR A 415 -7.30 14.23 21.64
N GLU A 416 -6.12 14.43 22.20
CA GLU A 416 -4.93 14.79 21.45
C GLU A 416 -3.85 13.74 21.65
N PHE A 417 -3.44 13.11 20.56
CA PHE A 417 -2.33 12.17 20.52
C PHE A 417 -1.16 12.78 19.77
N GLU A 418 0.04 12.42 20.19
CA GLU A 418 1.28 12.74 19.51
C GLU A 418 2.01 11.44 19.22
N TRP A 419 2.46 11.26 17.99
CA TRP A 419 3.10 10.03 17.55
C TRP A 419 4.39 10.35 16.82
N HIS A 420 5.50 9.91 17.38
CA HIS A 420 6.81 10.05 16.78
C HIS A 420 7.06 8.83 15.90
N THR A 421 7.16 9.02 14.59
CA THR A 421 7.27 7.93 13.63
C THR A 421 8.04 8.34 12.38
N ALA A 422 8.72 7.37 11.79
CA ALA A 422 9.43 7.47 10.53
C ALA A 422 8.51 7.79 9.34
N ALA A 423 7.27 7.31 9.35
CA ALA A 423 6.29 7.56 8.27
C ALA A 423 5.96 9.05 8.10
N ALA A 424 6.16 9.86 9.14
CA ALA A 424 5.93 11.30 9.10
C ALA A 424 7.07 12.11 8.46
N CYS A 425 8.16 11.44 8.08
CA CYS A 425 9.31 12.05 7.43
C CYS A 425 9.08 12.29 5.94
N VAL A 426 9.75 13.30 5.39
CA VAL A 426 9.65 13.67 3.96
C VAL A 426 10.23 12.56 3.11
N LEU A 427 9.48 12.04 2.13
CA LEU A 427 9.96 11.10 1.13
C LEU A 427 11.18 11.67 0.38
N SER A 428 12.23 10.86 0.25
CA SER A 428 13.49 11.28 -0.36
C SER A 428 14.15 10.12 -1.07
N LYS A 429 14.73 10.38 -2.24
CA LYS A 429 15.52 9.39 -2.96
C LYS A 429 16.83 9.12 -2.21
N THR A 430 17.14 7.85 -1.96
CA THR A 430 18.42 7.42 -1.39
C THR A 430 19.19 6.56 -2.40
N GLU A 431 20.51 6.56 -2.28
CA GLU A 431 21.41 5.74 -3.09
C GLU A 431 22.22 4.82 -2.19
N GLY A 432 22.56 3.65 -2.70
CA GLY A 432 23.32 2.63 -2.01
C GLY A 432 24.32 1.94 -2.92
N GLU A 433 25.24 1.21 -2.31
CA GLU A 433 26.32 0.50 -2.98
C GLU A 433 26.39 -0.95 -2.48
N ASN A 434 27.20 -1.79 -3.10
CA ASN A 434 27.35 -3.21 -2.72
C ASN A 434 26.02 -4.00 -2.72
N CYS A 435 25.09 -3.63 -3.60
CA CYS A 435 23.78 -4.24 -3.71
C CYS A 435 22.86 -4.03 -2.51
N THR A 436 23.20 -3.06 -1.67
CA THR A 436 22.35 -2.64 -0.57
C THR A 436 21.99 -1.17 -0.70
N VAL A 437 20.77 -0.80 -0.28
CA VAL A 437 20.33 0.59 -0.20
C VAL A 437 19.60 0.83 1.11
N PHE A 438 20.00 1.89 1.81
CA PHE A 438 19.44 2.23 3.12
C PHE A 438 18.25 3.17 2.98
N ASP A 439 17.11 2.80 3.55
CA ASP A 439 16.01 3.71 3.76
C ASP A 439 16.24 4.48 5.07
N SER A 440 16.66 5.74 4.93
CA SER A 440 16.91 6.61 6.09
C SER A 440 15.67 6.92 6.92
N GLN A 441 14.48 6.76 6.35
CA GLN A 441 13.21 7.06 7.01
C GLN A 441 12.83 5.88 7.87
N ALA A 442 12.70 4.70 7.28
CA ALA A 442 12.33 3.49 8.01
C ALA A 442 13.47 2.87 8.84
N GLY A 443 14.72 3.27 8.57
CA GLY A 443 15.88 2.85 9.36
C GLY A 443 16.31 1.41 9.14
N PHE A 444 16.08 0.87 7.95
CA PHE A 444 16.55 -0.46 7.51
C PHE A 444 17.11 -0.41 6.09
N SER A 445 17.93 -1.38 5.73
CA SER A 445 18.49 -1.54 4.39
C SER A 445 17.79 -2.63 3.58
N PHE A 446 17.63 -2.35 2.29
CA PHE A 446 17.28 -3.34 1.28
C PHE A 446 18.55 -3.96 0.71
N ASP A 447 18.71 -5.28 0.86
CA ASP A 447 19.77 -6.09 0.28
C ASP A 447 19.21 -6.97 -0.84
N LEU A 448 19.64 -6.70 -2.08
CA LEU A 448 19.26 -7.45 -3.27
C LEU A 448 20.31 -8.51 -3.66
N SER A 449 21.38 -8.68 -2.88
CA SER A 449 22.40 -9.72 -3.09
C SER A 449 21.84 -11.14 -3.24
N PRO A 450 20.72 -11.53 -2.58
CA PRO A 450 20.09 -12.84 -2.82
C PRO A 450 19.62 -13.06 -4.26
N LEU A 451 19.42 -11.99 -5.04
CA LEU A 451 19.06 -12.05 -6.47
C LEU A 451 20.28 -12.25 -7.37
N THR A 452 21.51 -12.13 -6.85
CA THR A 452 22.74 -12.27 -7.64
C THR A 452 23.03 -13.74 -7.94
N LYS A 453 23.03 -14.11 -9.22
CA LYS A 453 23.48 -15.44 -9.65
C LYS A 453 25.00 -15.46 -9.80
N LYS A 454 25.69 -16.22 -8.95
CA LYS A 454 27.16 -16.38 -9.01
C LYS A 454 27.63 -16.99 -10.34
N ASN A 455 26.90 -17.99 -10.83
CA ASN A 455 27.18 -18.68 -12.10
C ASN A 455 25.92 -18.68 -12.96
N GLY A 456 25.86 -17.82 -13.96
CA GLY A 456 24.79 -17.77 -14.96
C GLY A 456 24.10 -16.40 -15.06
N ALA A 457 22.82 -16.43 -15.43
CA ALA A 457 21.97 -15.26 -15.60
C ALA A 457 20.48 -15.62 -15.44
N TYR A 458 19.62 -14.60 -15.39
CA TYR A 458 18.19 -14.70 -15.66
C TYR A 458 17.96 -14.49 -17.14
N LYS A 459 17.12 -15.33 -17.75
CA LYS A 459 16.87 -15.32 -19.20
C LYS A 459 15.44 -14.84 -19.48
N VAL A 460 15.27 -13.67 -20.07
CA VAL A 460 13.98 -13.13 -20.50
C VAL A 460 13.86 -13.24 -22.02
N GLY A 461 12.88 -13.97 -22.52
CA GLY A 461 12.70 -14.20 -23.95
C GLY A 461 11.61 -13.32 -24.56
N THR A 462 11.90 -12.68 -25.69
CA THR A 462 10.91 -12.00 -26.56
C THR A 462 10.83 -12.70 -27.91
N GLU A 463 10.00 -12.24 -28.85
CA GLU A 463 9.93 -12.83 -30.20
C GLU A 463 11.28 -12.80 -30.93
N LYS A 464 12.05 -11.70 -30.79
CA LYS A 464 13.29 -11.47 -31.56
C LYS A 464 14.57 -11.74 -30.77
N TYR A 465 14.53 -11.55 -29.46
CA TYR A 465 15.73 -11.53 -28.62
C TYR A 465 15.58 -12.36 -27.35
N ASP A 466 16.69 -12.88 -26.87
CA ASP A 466 16.84 -13.38 -25.50
C ASP A 466 17.71 -12.38 -24.72
N PHE A 467 17.21 -11.90 -23.59
CA PHE A 467 17.93 -11.03 -22.66
C PHE A 467 18.48 -11.85 -21.50
N TYR A 468 19.75 -11.64 -21.16
CA TYR A 468 20.44 -12.25 -20.04
C TYR A 468 20.81 -11.17 -19.05
N ILE A 469 20.33 -11.28 -17.81
CA ILE A 469 20.46 -10.22 -16.80
C ILE A 469 20.97 -10.84 -15.51
N ASN A 470 21.79 -10.09 -14.78
CA ASN A 470 22.15 -10.42 -13.41
C ASN A 470 22.02 -9.18 -12.52
N VAL A 471 21.72 -9.40 -11.25
CA VAL A 471 21.55 -8.31 -10.28
C VAL A 471 22.88 -8.06 -9.59
N CYS A 472 23.29 -6.79 -9.50
CA CYS A 472 24.49 -6.33 -8.80
C CYS A 472 25.81 -7.03 -9.16
N GLY A 473 25.89 -7.61 -10.36
CA GLY A 473 27.00 -8.46 -10.76
C GLY A 473 26.96 -8.76 -12.25
N ALA A 474 28.08 -9.24 -12.77
CA ALA A 474 28.20 -9.56 -14.18
C ALA A 474 27.40 -10.83 -14.55
N VAL A 475 26.90 -10.87 -15.77
CA VAL A 475 26.34 -12.05 -16.41
C VAL A 475 27.48 -13.01 -16.76
N SER A 476 27.40 -14.25 -16.31
CA SER A 476 28.41 -15.27 -16.59
C SER A 476 27.97 -16.18 -17.74
N MET A 477 27.99 -15.65 -18.98
CA MET A 477 27.67 -16.39 -20.21
C MET A 477 28.71 -16.11 -21.30
N ASP A 478 29.21 -17.15 -21.98
CA ASP A 478 30.33 -17.04 -22.95
C ASP A 478 30.08 -16.10 -24.14
N PHE A 479 28.80 -15.94 -24.52
CA PHE A 479 28.40 -15.08 -25.63
C PHE A 479 28.12 -13.64 -25.21
N CYS A 480 28.25 -13.29 -23.93
CA CYS A 480 28.13 -11.93 -23.43
C CYS A 480 29.51 -11.35 -23.12
N GLN A 481 29.67 -10.05 -23.28
CA GLN A 481 30.92 -9.38 -22.94
C GLN A 481 31.20 -9.53 -21.44
N THR A 482 32.48 -9.67 -21.07
CA THR A 482 32.91 -9.64 -19.66
C THR A 482 32.44 -8.36 -18.99
N ASP A 483 32.07 -8.46 -17.71
CA ASP A 483 31.54 -7.38 -16.88
C ASP A 483 30.19 -6.80 -17.31
N SER A 484 29.52 -7.39 -18.31
CA SER A 484 28.17 -7.01 -18.71
C SER A 484 27.16 -7.35 -17.62
N GLY A 485 26.39 -6.37 -17.15
CA GLY A 485 25.30 -6.59 -16.17
C GLY A 485 24.02 -7.11 -16.83
N ALA A 486 23.81 -6.76 -18.10
CA ALA A 486 22.73 -7.27 -18.94
C ALA A 486 23.19 -7.36 -20.41
N CYS A 487 22.70 -8.36 -21.13
CA CYS A 487 23.15 -8.70 -22.46
C CYS A 487 21.99 -9.19 -23.33
N GLN A 488 21.88 -8.67 -24.55
CA GLN A 488 20.87 -9.06 -25.53
C GLN A 488 21.47 -10.00 -26.56
N VAL A 489 20.75 -11.07 -26.91
CA VAL A 489 21.16 -12.03 -27.94
C VAL A 489 20.05 -12.20 -28.96
N ALA A 490 20.35 -11.99 -30.24
CA ALA A 490 19.42 -12.22 -31.34
C ALA A 490 19.11 -13.71 -31.51
N LYS A 491 17.82 -14.06 -31.65
CA LYS A 491 17.41 -15.44 -31.88
C LYS A 491 17.79 -15.96 -33.27
N SER A 492 17.86 -15.06 -34.25
CA SER A 492 18.15 -15.37 -35.66
C SER A 492 19.62 -15.67 -35.91
N ASP A 493 20.50 -14.70 -35.70
CA ASP A 493 21.92 -14.76 -36.06
C ASP A 493 22.87 -14.92 -34.86
N LYS A 494 22.31 -15.07 -33.65
CA LYS A 494 23.04 -15.27 -32.39
C LYS A 494 24.07 -14.17 -32.08
N LYS A 495 23.95 -13.00 -32.71
CA LYS A 495 24.72 -11.81 -32.32
C LYS A 495 24.32 -11.36 -30.93
N SER A 496 25.31 -10.86 -30.19
CA SER A 496 25.13 -10.36 -28.83
C SER A 496 25.56 -8.91 -28.70
N TRP A 497 24.89 -8.18 -27.80
CA TRP A 497 25.21 -6.81 -27.44
C TRP A 497 25.20 -6.65 -25.92
N ASN A 498 26.21 -5.96 -25.40
CA ASN A 498 26.27 -5.58 -23.99
C ASN A 498 25.27 -4.43 -23.76
N LEU A 499 24.36 -4.58 -22.80
CA LEU A 499 23.35 -3.59 -22.44
C LEU A 499 23.74 -2.73 -21.24
N GLY A 500 24.99 -2.79 -20.82
CA GLY A 500 25.53 -1.95 -19.76
C GLY A 500 26.48 -2.75 -18.86
N LEU A 501 27.50 -2.07 -18.35
CA LEU A 501 28.45 -2.61 -17.40
C LEU A 501 27.78 -2.84 -16.05
N SER A 502 28.07 -3.98 -15.46
CA SER A 502 27.61 -4.37 -14.14
C SER A 502 28.17 -3.41 -13.09
N ASN A 503 27.32 -3.08 -12.13
CA ASN A 503 27.66 -2.37 -10.91
C ASN A 503 26.71 -2.86 -9.81
N ALA A 504 26.90 -2.37 -8.58
CA ALA A 504 26.05 -2.74 -7.45
C ALA A 504 25.41 -1.51 -6.80
N LYS A 505 25.11 -0.48 -7.62
CA LYS A 505 24.54 0.80 -7.18
C LYS A 505 23.03 0.76 -7.30
N LEU A 506 22.36 0.88 -6.17
CA LEU A 506 20.90 0.88 -6.08
C LEU A 506 20.41 2.28 -5.74
N SER A 507 19.23 2.66 -6.22
CA SER A 507 18.53 3.84 -5.73
C SER A 507 17.14 3.46 -5.25
N TYR A 508 16.72 3.98 -4.11
CA TYR A 508 15.43 3.71 -3.51
C TYR A 508 14.59 4.98 -3.44
N TYR A 509 13.30 4.85 -3.75
CA TYR A 509 12.28 5.87 -3.55
C TYR A 509 10.92 5.20 -3.36
N ASP A 510 10.29 5.45 -2.22
CA ASP A 510 8.88 5.13 -1.94
C ASP A 510 8.44 3.69 -2.31
N GLY A 511 9.18 2.69 -1.80
CA GLY A 511 8.91 1.28 -2.08
C GLY A 511 9.44 0.75 -3.41
N MET A 512 10.10 1.58 -4.23
CA MET A 512 10.72 1.19 -5.49
C MET A 512 12.26 1.23 -5.38
N ILE A 513 12.91 0.13 -5.78
CA ILE A 513 14.38 0.08 -5.87
C ILE A 513 14.77 -0.02 -7.34
N GLN A 514 15.68 0.83 -7.79
CA GLN A 514 16.15 0.87 -9.17
C GLN A 514 17.63 0.53 -9.25
N LEU A 515 17.99 -0.27 -10.26
CA LEU A 515 19.37 -0.60 -10.64
C LEU A 515 19.59 -0.21 -12.10
N SER A 516 20.61 0.63 -12.35
CA SER A 516 20.94 1.09 -13.70
C SER A 516 22.31 0.60 -14.14
N TYR A 517 22.38 -0.09 -15.28
CA TYR A 517 23.62 -0.40 -15.99
C TYR A 517 23.77 0.52 -17.18
N LYS A 518 24.97 1.07 -17.38
CA LYS A 518 25.29 2.03 -18.43
C LYS A 518 26.55 1.62 -19.17
N ASP A 519 26.92 2.36 -20.21
CA ASP A 519 28.17 2.15 -20.95
C ASP A 519 28.29 0.78 -21.63
N GLY A 520 27.16 0.29 -22.16
CA GLY A 520 27.11 -0.92 -22.98
C GLY A 520 27.65 -0.72 -24.39
N THR A 521 27.48 -1.73 -25.26
CA THR A 521 27.90 -1.66 -26.67
C THR A 521 27.16 -0.51 -27.37
N PRO A 522 27.87 0.44 -27.99
CA PRO A 522 27.21 1.54 -28.69
C PRO A 522 26.29 1.08 -29.82
N TYR A 523 25.21 1.83 -30.04
CA TYR A 523 24.45 1.70 -31.28
C TYR A 523 25.30 2.20 -32.46
N ASN A 524 25.00 1.66 -33.64
CA ASN A 524 25.56 2.14 -34.89
C ASN A 524 24.77 3.36 -35.41
N ASN A 525 24.57 4.34 -34.53
CA ASN A 525 23.97 5.64 -34.85
C ASN A 525 25.06 6.73 -34.86
N GLU A 526 24.76 7.91 -35.40
CA GLU A 526 25.74 9.00 -35.54
C GLU A 526 26.37 9.45 -34.21
N LYS A 527 25.61 9.35 -33.11
CA LYS A 527 26.05 9.73 -31.76
C LYS A 527 26.80 8.62 -31.02
N HIS A 528 26.89 7.40 -31.59
CA HIS A 528 27.37 6.20 -30.90
C HIS A 528 26.80 6.04 -29.49
N THR A 529 25.48 6.18 -29.35
CA THR A 529 24.80 6.14 -28.05
C THR A 529 25.07 4.79 -27.36
N PRO A 530 25.60 4.76 -26.12
CA PRO A 530 25.79 3.52 -25.40
C PRO A 530 24.46 2.87 -25.01
N ARG A 531 24.41 1.53 -25.09
CA ARG A 531 23.29 0.77 -24.52
C ARG A 531 23.30 0.84 -22.99
N ALA A 532 22.13 0.93 -22.39
CA ALA A 532 21.92 0.96 -20.95
C ALA A 532 20.77 0.03 -20.56
N THR A 533 20.66 -0.31 -19.28
CA THR A 533 19.58 -1.11 -18.72
C THR A 533 19.09 -0.46 -17.44
N LEU A 534 17.78 -0.43 -17.22
CA LEU A 534 17.16 -0.02 -15.98
C LEU A 534 16.28 -1.17 -15.48
N ILE A 535 16.51 -1.60 -14.24
CA ILE A 535 15.74 -2.64 -13.58
C ILE A 535 15.03 -2.00 -12.39
N THR A 536 13.71 -2.03 -12.36
CA THR A 536 12.89 -1.55 -11.25
C THR A 536 12.36 -2.73 -10.46
N PHE A 537 12.82 -2.87 -9.21
CA PHE A 537 12.35 -3.85 -8.26
C PHE A 537 11.17 -3.31 -7.47
N LEU A 538 10.13 -4.13 -7.37
CA LEU A 538 8.85 -3.79 -6.76
C LEU A 538 8.53 -4.85 -5.69
N CYS A 539 7.94 -4.41 -4.58
CA CYS A 539 7.56 -5.32 -3.50
C CYS A 539 6.46 -6.28 -3.94
N ASP A 540 6.73 -7.58 -3.76
CA ASP A 540 5.74 -8.65 -3.75
C ASP A 540 6.19 -9.68 -2.71
N ARG A 541 5.49 -9.75 -1.57
CA ARG A 541 5.89 -10.58 -0.43
C ARG A 541 5.88 -12.08 -0.78
N ASP A 542 5.06 -12.50 -1.75
CA ASP A 542 4.87 -13.90 -2.12
C ASP A 542 5.79 -14.33 -3.28
N ALA A 543 6.36 -13.38 -4.03
CA ALA A 543 7.23 -13.66 -5.17
C ALA A 543 8.57 -14.31 -4.80
N GLY A 544 9.04 -14.17 -3.56
CA GLY A 544 10.38 -14.61 -3.18
C GLY A 544 11.46 -13.92 -4.01
N VAL A 545 12.31 -14.71 -4.71
CA VAL A 545 13.29 -14.19 -5.69
C VAL A 545 12.61 -13.50 -6.88
N GLY A 546 11.41 -13.93 -7.26
CA GLY A 546 10.71 -13.42 -8.42
C GLY A 546 11.42 -13.66 -9.75
N PHE A 547 10.98 -12.95 -10.78
CA PHE A 547 11.54 -13.04 -12.14
C PHE A 547 11.47 -11.68 -12.87
N PRO A 548 12.48 -11.30 -13.66
CA PRO A 548 12.45 -10.06 -14.43
C PRO A 548 11.51 -10.16 -15.63
N GLU A 549 10.78 -9.08 -15.87
CA GLU A 549 9.90 -8.93 -17.02
C GLU A 549 10.40 -7.77 -17.88
N TYR A 550 10.62 -8.05 -19.17
CA TYR A 550 10.99 -7.03 -20.14
C TYR A 550 9.78 -6.16 -20.45
N GLN A 551 9.95 -4.84 -20.32
CA GLN A 551 8.92 -3.87 -20.69
C GLN A 551 9.16 -3.41 -22.13
N GLU A 552 10.14 -2.55 -22.32
CA GLU A 552 10.51 -1.97 -23.61
C GLU A 552 11.94 -1.44 -23.63
N GLU A 553 12.40 -1.08 -24.83
CA GLU A 553 13.67 -0.40 -25.09
C GLU A 553 13.35 1.05 -25.45
N ASP A 554 13.87 2.00 -24.66
CA ASP A 554 13.71 3.43 -24.92
C ASP A 554 15.05 4.17 -24.77
N ASN A 555 15.39 5.04 -25.74
CA ASN A 555 16.66 5.76 -25.86
C ASN A 555 17.87 4.92 -25.44
N SER A 556 18.08 3.81 -26.15
CA SER A 556 19.18 2.90 -25.89
C SER A 556 19.15 2.22 -24.52
N THR A 557 18.10 2.44 -23.71
CA THR A 557 17.91 1.92 -22.36
C THR A 557 16.84 0.83 -22.33
N TYR A 558 17.21 -0.36 -21.89
CA TYR A 558 16.31 -1.50 -21.77
C TYR A 558 15.66 -1.51 -20.40
N ASN A 559 14.33 -1.38 -20.33
CA ASN A 559 13.58 -1.33 -19.07
C ASN A 559 13.06 -2.71 -18.69
N PHE A 560 13.30 -3.08 -17.44
CA PHE A 560 12.81 -4.30 -16.82
C PHE A 560 12.11 -3.97 -15.51
N ARG A 561 11.02 -4.69 -15.22
CA ARG A 561 10.41 -4.71 -13.89
C ARG A 561 10.63 -6.05 -13.22
N TRP A 562 10.73 -6.07 -11.90
CA TRP A 562 11.03 -7.28 -11.15
C TRP A 562 10.31 -7.28 -9.79
N TYR A 563 9.23 -8.05 -9.69
CA TYR A 563 8.53 -8.25 -8.42
C TYR A 563 9.32 -9.22 -7.54
N THR A 564 9.62 -8.84 -6.31
CA THR A 564 10.42 -9.66 -5.38
C THR A 564 10.12 -9.31 -3.93
N SER A 565 10.19 -10.31 -3.05
CA SER A 565 10.01 -10.09 -1.62
C SER A 565 11.17 -9.32 -0.99
N TYR A 566 12.35 -9.29 -1.62
CA TYR A 566 13.52 -8.56 -1.12
C TYR A 566 13.42 -7.04 -1.29
N ALA A 567 12.45 -6.56 -2.09
CA ALA A 567 12.10 -5.15 -2.25
C ALA A 567 10.98 -4.70 -1.31
N CYS A 568 10.44 -5.60 -0.47
CA CYS A 568 9.38 -5.27 0.47
C CYS A 568 9.92 -4.60 1.73
N PRO A 569 9.27 -3.52 2.20
CA PRO A 569 9.56 -2.96 3.51
C PRO A 569 9.15 -3.94 4.61
N GLU A 570 9.77 -3.82 5.78
CA GLU A 570 9.34 -4.56 6.97
C GLU A 570 7.99 -4.00 7.47
N GLU A 571 7.11 -4.88 7.92
CA GLU A 571 5.88 -4.47 8.58
C GLU A 571 6.22 -3.98 9.98
N PRO A 572 5.79 -2.78 10.36
CA PRO A 572 6.14 -2.25 11.65
C PRO A 572 5.40 -3.04 12.73
N LEU A 573 6.11 -3.41 13.79
CA LEU A 573 5.55 -4.12 14.93
C LEU A 573 5.55 -3.20 16.15
N GLU A 574 4.37 -2.97 16.72
CA GLU A 574 4.23 -2.16 17.92
C GLU A 574 4.95 -2.83 19.10
N CYS A 575 5.80 -2.08 19.79
CA CYS A 575 6.64 -2.59 20.88
C CYS A 575 6.11 -2.18 22.26
N VAL A 576 4.79 -2.20 22.41
CA VAL A 576 4.06 -1.79 23.62
C VAL A 576 3.13 -2.92 24.05
N VAL A 577 2.91 -3.07 25.35
CA VAL A 577 1.89 -3.98 25.89
C VAL A 577 1.24 -3.41 27.15
N THR A 578 -0.05 -3.68 27.31
CA THR A 578 -0.81 -3.27 28.49
C THR A 578 -1.32 -4.46 29.29
N ASP A 579 -0.99 -4.47 30.58
CA ASP A 579 -1.42 -5.49 31.53
C ASP A 579 -2.97 -5.48 31.66
N PRO A 580 -3.65 -6.62 31.38
CA PRO A 580 -5.10 -6.76 31.54
C PRO A 580 -5.64 -6.39 32.91
N SER A 581 -4.86 -6.64 33.94
CA SER A 581 -5.30 -6.66 35.33
C SER A 581 -5.07 -5.31 35.99
N THR A 582 -3.90 -4.72 35.74
CA THR A 582 -3.44 -3.47 36.38
C THR A 582 -3.62 -2.24 35.49
N MET A 583 -3.86 -2.43 34.19
CA MET A 583 -3.83 -1.38 33.17
C MET A 583 -2.47 -0.65 33.12
N GLU A 584 -1.39 -1.26 33.59
CA GLU A 584 -0.04 -0.72 33.42
C GLU A 584 0.45 -0.99 32.01
N GLN A 585 1.02 0.05 31.38
CA GLN A 585 1.54 -0.02 30.02
C GLN A 585 3.06 -0.08 30.08
N TYR A 586 3.62 -0.92 29.22
CA TYR A 586 5.05 -1.15 29.12
C TYR A 586 5.49 -0.84 27.69
N ASP A 587 6.37 0.15 27.55
CA ASP A 587 6.89 0.59 26.26
C ASP A 587 8.36 0.16 26.11
N LEU A 588 8.59 -0.78 25.20
CA LEU A 588 9.92 -1.30 24.86
C LEU A 588 10.50 -0.66 23.59
N SER A 589 9.81 0.31 22.96
CA SER A 589 10.27 1.00 21.75
C SER A 589 11.64 1.64 21.92
N SER A 590 11.96 2.12 23.14
CA SER A 590 13.28 2.68 23.46
C SER A 590 14.44 1.68 23.40
N LEU A 591 14.16 0.38 23.45
CA LEU A 591 15.16 -0.69 23.31
C LEU A 591 15.39 -1.07 21.84
N VAL A 592 14.56 -0.57 20.93
CA VAL A 592 14.69 -0.86 19.50
C VAL A 592 15.97 -0.20 18.97
N LYS A 593 16.81 -0.95 18.25
CA LYS A 593 18.03 -0.41 17.63
C LYS A 593 17.92 -0.40 16.12
N SER A 594 17.72 0.78 15.54
CA SER A 594 17.71 0.99 14.09
C SER A 594 19.11 1.01 13.47
N GLU A 595 19.23 0.68 12.19
CA GLU A 595 20.53 0.53 11.50
C GLU A 595 21.29 1.85 11.39
N GLY A 596 20.58 2.99 11.34
CA GLY A 596 21.17 4.33 11.37
C GLY A 596 21.65 4.80 12.77
N SER A 597 21.37 4.04 13.82
CA SER A 597 21.75 4.40 15.20
C SER A 597 23.18 3.95 15.55
N ARG A 598 23.90 4.71 16.38
CA ARG A 598 25.33 4.48 16.72
C ARG A 598 25.61 3.18 17.53
N GLY A 599 24.62 2.30 17.73
CA GLY A 599 24.61 1.27 18.78
C GLY A 599 24.66 -0.19 18.35
N GLY A 600 24.67 -0.51 17.05
CA GLY A 600 24.65 -1.91 16.54
C GLY A 600 23.44 -2.71 17.04
N ASN A 601 23.48 -4.05 17.00
CA ASN A 601 22.45 -4.88 17.65
C ASN A 601 22.68 -4.97 19.17
N TRP A 602 21.69 -5.47 19.93
CA TRP A 602 21.98 -6.01 21.27
C TRP A 602 22.74 -7.33 21.12
N TYR A 603 23.59 -7.67 22.09
CA TYR A 603 24.25 -8.96 22.09
C TYR A 603 24.40 -9.56 23.49
N ALA A 604 24.28 -10.88 23.57
CA ALA A 604 24.49 -11.67 24.78
C ALA A 604 25.60 -12.71 24.55
N MET A 605 26.40 -12.97 25.59
CA MET A 605 27.48 -13.95 25.54
C MET A 605 27.15 -15.15 26.44
N ASP A 606 27.19 -16.36 25.89
CA ASP A 606 27.22 -17.60 26.67
C ASP A 606 28.68 -18.02 26.91
N ASN A 607 29.16 -17.73 28.11
CA ASN A 607 30.51 -18.07 28.58
C ASN A 607 30.53 -19.33 29.47
N SER A 608 29.49 -20.17 29.43
CA SER A 608 29.30 -21.30 30.38
C SER A 608 30.32 -22.45 30.27
N ARG A 609 31.27 -22.40 29.33
CA ARG A 609 32.28 -23.45 29.07
C ARG A 609 33.60 -22.85 28.58
N GLU A 610 34.64 -23.69 28.48
CA GLU A 610 35.98 -23.33 27.98
C GLU A 610 35.94 -22.45 26.71
N HIS A 611 36.94 -21.58 26.54
CA HIS A 611 37.05 -20.51 25.52
C HIS A 611 36.69 -20.90 24.07
N VAL A 612 36.68 -22.20 23.73
CA VAL A 612 36.39 -22.75 22.38
C VAL A 612 34.88 -22.89 22.10
N THR A 613 34.02 -22.76 23.11
CA THR A 613 32.57 -22.98 22.98
C THR A 613 31.72 -21.74 23.18
N TRP A 614 32.34 -20.56 23.28
CA TRP A 614 31.63 -19.30 23.43
C TRP A 614 30.66 -19.07 22.28
N ARG A 615 29.41 -18.79 22.66
CA ARG A 615 28.36 -18.41 21.74
C ARG A 615 28.00 -16.96 21.99
N LYS A 616 27.86 -16.21 20.91
CA LYS A 616 27.40 -14.83 20.93
C LYS A 616 26.07 -14.77 20.23
N TYR A 617 25.11 -14.11 20.83
CA TYR A 617 23.75 -14.02 20.32
C TYR A 617 23.47 -12.57 20.02
N TYR A 618 23.19 -12.25 18.76
CA TYR A 618 22.67 -10.93 18.42
C TYR A 618 21.17 -10.94 18.52
N ILE A 619 20.62 -9.86 19.04
CA ILE A 619 19.18 -9.67 19.29
C ILE A 619 18.81 -8.24 18.91
N ASN A 620 17.66 -8.05 18.30
CA ASN A 620 16.96 -6.78 18.27
C ASN A 620 15.59 -6.94 18.94
N VAL A 621 14.92 -5.84 19.28
CA VAL A 621 13.62 -5.86 19.97
C VAL A 621 12.55 -5.41 18.97
N CYS A 622 11.48 -6.18 18.82
CA CYS A 622 10.32 -5.89 17.94
C CYS A 622 10.65 -5.60 16.46
N ARG A 623 11.84 -5.95 15.99
CA ARG A 623 12.26 -5.76 14.58
C ARG A 623 13.35 -6.76 14.19
N PRO A 624 13.70 -6.86 12.89
CA PRO A 624 14.86 -7.65 12.46
C PRO A 624 16.19 -7.09 12.98
N LEU A 625 17.22 -7.93 12.96
CA LEU A 625 18.58 -7.51 13.27
C LEU A 625 19.06 -6.47 12.25
N ASN A 626 19.82 -5.48 12.74
CA ASN A 626 20.70 -4.71 11.85
C ASN A 626 21.66 -5.68 11.15
N PRO A 627 22.09 -5.42 9.91
CA PRO A 627 22.85 -6.40 9.13
C PRO A 627 24.05 -6.99 9.89
N VAL A 628 24.03 -8.32 10.08
CA VAL A 628 25.16 -9.09 10.64
C VAL A 628 25.57 -10.13 9.59
N PRO A 629 26.84 -10.16 9.16
CA PRO A 629 27.31 -11.12 8.16
C PRO A 629 26.97 -12.58 8.51
N GLY A 630 26.22 -13.24 7.63
CA GLY A 630 25.81 -14.64 7.77
C GLY A 630 24.52 -14.87 8.56
N CYS A 631 24.01 -13.87 9.28
CA CYS A 631 22.67 -13.95 9.87
C CYS A 631 21.60 -13.71 8.80
N ASP A 632 20.43 -14.32 9.01
CA ASP A 632 19.27 -14.12 8.14
C ASP A 632 18.73 -12.70 8.33
N ARG A 633 18.38 -12.05 7.22
CA ARG A 633 17.97 -10.64 7.19
C ARG A 633 16.70 -10.37 7.99
N TYR A 634 15.75 -11.31 7.97
CA TYR A 634 14.47 -11.14 8.67
C TYR A 634 14.53 -11.66 10.11
N ALA A 635 15.65 -12.26 10.53
CA ALA A 635 15.79 -12.77 11.89
C ALA A 635 15.91 -11.63 12.90
N SER A 636 15.18 -11.73 14.00
CA SER A 636 15.30 -10.82 15.15
C SER A 636 16.35 -11.30 16.15
N ALA A 637 16.81 -12.55 16.02
CA ALA A 637 17.93 -13.09 16.76
C ALA A 637 18.78 -14.07 15.93
N CYS A 638 20.09 -14.07 16.13
CA CYS A 638 21.00 -15.03 15.50
C CYS A 638 22.14 -15.48 16.44
N GLN A 639 22.68 -16.68 16.19
CA GLN A 639 23.77 -17.26 16.98
C GLN A 639 25.08 -17.28 16.20
N MET A 640 26.11 -16.74 16.82
CA MET A 640 27.49 -16.73 16.37
C MET A 640 28.34 -17.69 17.22
N LYS A 641 29.43 -18.19 16.64
CA LYS A 641 30.48 -18.96 17.31
C LYS A 641 31.84 -18.35 17.02
N TYR A 642 32.80 -18.60 17.89
CA TYR A 642 34.18 -18.24 17.65
C TYR A 642 34.95 -19.43 17.10
N GLU A 643 35.57 -19.27 15.93
CA GLU A 643 36.50 -20.25 15.35
C GLU A 643 37.92 -19.68 15.38
N ASN A 644 38.90 -20.52 15.72
CA ASN A 644 40.29 -20.10 15.76
C ASN A 644 40.93 -20.29 14.37
N ASN A 645 41.14 -19.19 13.65
CA ASN A 645 41.88 -19.17 12.40
C ASN A 645 43.28 -18.59 12.64
N GLN A 646 44.29 -19.47 12.62
CA GLN A 646 45.72 -19.10 12.67
C GLN A 646 46.10 -18.17 13.84
N GLY A 647 45.52 -18.38 15.02
CA GLY A 647 45.82 -17.58 16.23
C GLY A 647 44.93 -16.36 16.44
N SER A 648 43.96 -16.10 15.54
CA SER A 648 42.91 -15.09 15.69
C SER A 648 41.53 -15.75 15.84
N LEU A 649 40.74 -15.30 16.81
CA LEU A 649 39.36 -15.75 17.00
C LEU A 649 38.45 -14.96 16.03
N ALA A 650 37.90 -15.66 15.03
CA ALA A 650 36.95 -15.09 14.08
C ALA A 650 35.51 -15.44 14.51
N GLU A 651 34.63 -14.44 14.49
CA GLU A 651 33.20 -14.62 14.73
C GLU A 651 32.54 -15.14 13.44
N VAL A 652 31.98 -16.35 13.49
CA VAL A 652 31.33 -17.02 12.35
C VAL A 652 29.91 -17.39 12.74
N VAL A 653 28.96 -17.27 11.81
CA VAL A 653 27.57 -17.65 12.08
C VAL A 653 27.47 -19.15 12.37
N SER A 654 26.72 -19.48 13.42
CA SER A 654 26.39 -20.88 13.77
C SER A 654 24.94 -21.20 13.46
N ILE A 655 24.02 -20.28 13.75
CA ILE A 655 22.59 -20.40 13.41
C ILE A 655 22.18 -19.03 12.90
N SER A 656 21.80 -18.96 11.62
CA SER A 656 21.50 -17.70 10.95
C SER A 656 20.19 -17.07 11.42
N ASN A 657 19.22 -17.90 11.80
CA ASN A 657 17.89 -17.44 12.22
C ASN A 657 17.43 -18.20 13.48
N LEU A 658 17.32 -17.51 14.61
CA LEU A 658 16.78 -18.05 15.86
C LEU A 658 15.30 -17.67 16.08
N GLY A 659 14.70 -16.96 15.13
CA GLY A 659 13.32 -16.52 15.18
C GLY A 659 13.15 -15.11 14.61
N VAL A 660 11.94 -14.84 14.14
CA VAL A 660 11.45 -13.58 13.60
C VAL A 660 10.44 -12.98 14.58
N ALA A 661 10.55 -11.68 14.87
CA ALA A 661 9.56 -10.93 15.64
C ALA A 661 8.29 -10.74 14.81
N LYS A 662 7.29 -11.59 15.05
CA LYS A 662 5.96 -11.48 14.43
C LYS A 662 4.91 -10.90 15.37
N THR A 663 5.13 -11.00 16.67
CA THR A 663 4.20 -10.58 17.71
C THR A 663 4.94 -9.72 18.73
N GLY A 664 4.23 -8.72 19.29
CA GLY A 664 4.75 -7.83 20.31
C GLY A 664 4.96 -8.51 21.67
N PRO A 665 5.40 -7.74 22.68
CA PRO A 665 5.59 -8.26 24.05
C PRO A 665 4.26 -8.68 24.69
N VAL A 666 4.31 -9.68 25.58
CA VAL A 666 3.18 -10.19 26.35
C VAL A 666 3.49 -10.10 27.84
N VAL A 667 2.50 -9.77 28.67
CA VAL A 667 2.67 -9.77 30.13
C VAL A 667 2.60 -11.19 30.67
N GLU A 668 3.65 -11.65 31.37
CA GLU A 668 3.64 -12.94 32.07
C GLU A 668 3.08 -12.81 33.49
N GLU A 669 3.64 -11.87 34.25
CA GLU A 669 3.22 -11.50 35.60
C GLU A 669 3.55 -10.01 35.83
N SER A 670 2.98 -9.39 36.89
CA SER A 670 3.16 -7.95 37.13
C SER A 670 4.65 -7.58 37.21
N GLY A 671 5.12 -6.76 36.26
CA GLY A 671 6.53 -6.34 36.14
C GLY A 671 7.45 -7.30 35.36
N SER A 672 6.92 -8.37 34.76
CA SER A 672 7.64 -9.31 33.88
C SER A 672 6.94 -9.46 32.52
N LEU A 673 7.69 -9.26 31.45
CA LEU A 673 7.22 -9.38 30.07
C LEU A 673 7.95 -10.51 29.33
N LEU A 674 7.26 -11.18 28.42
CA LEU A 674 7.81 -12.15 27.49
C LEU A 674 7.74 -11.60 26.07
N LEU A 675 8.86 -11.65 25.36
CA LEU A 675 8.92 -11.45 23.93
C LEU A 675 9.36 -12.75 23.25
N GLU A 676 8.51 -13.29 22.37
CA GLU A 676 8.73 -14.56 21.68
C GLU A 676 8.96 -14.36 20.18
N TYR A 677 10.07 -14.90 19.68
CA TYR A 677 10.39 -14.94 18.26
C TYR A 677 10.21 -16.35 17.73
N VAL A 678 9.54 -16.48 16.59
CA VAL A 678 9.11 -17.77 16.01
C VAL A 678 9.63 -17.93 14.58
N ASN A 679 9.43 -19.10 13.97
CA ASN A 679 9.83 -19.39 12.58
C ASN A 679 11.33 -19.22 12.31
N GLY A 680 12.18 -19.64 13.26
CA GLY A 680 13.63 -19.71 13.04
C GLY A 680 14.05 -20.83 12.09
N SER A 681 15.36 -21.04 11.96
CA SER A 681 15.92 -22.14 11.17
C SER A 681 15.43 -23.50 11.66
N ALA A 682 15.33 -24.47 10.75
CA ALA A 682 14.94 -25.83 11.10
C ALA A 682 15.92 -26.45 12.12
N CYS A 683 15.39 -27.09 13.15
CA CYS A 683 16.15 -27.75 14.20
C CYS A 683 15.48 -29.07 14.61
N THR A 684 16.23 -29.89 15.35
CA THR A 684 15.74 -31.18 15.85
C THR A 684 15.64 -31.10 17.36
N SER A 685 14.44 -31.30 17.89
CA SER A 685 14.18 -31.35 19.33
C SER A 685 14.83 -32.60 19.96
N SER A 686 14.97 -32.60 21.30
CA SER A 686 15.56 -33.70 22.07
C SER A 686 14.80 -35.03 21.92
N ASP A 687 13.54 -34.99 21.53
CA ASP A 687 12.68 -36.13 21.19
C ASP A 687 12.80 -36.59 19.71
N GLY A 688 13.69 -35.99 18.93
CA GLY A 688 13.95 -36.32 17.53
C GLY A 688 12.96 -35.72 16.54
N ARG A 689 12.01 -34.88 16.98
CA ARG A 689 11.07 -34.20 16.07
C ARG A 689 11.73 -33.01 15.38
N LYS A 690 11.46 -32.87 14.07
CA LYS A 690 11.84 -31.67 13.30
C LYS A 690 10.90 -30.52 13.68
N THR A 691 11.47 -29.40 14.06
CA THR A 691 10.78 -28.16 14.40
C THR A 691 11.62 -26.97 13.92
N THR A 692 11.28 -25.76 14.33
CA THR A 692 12.04 -24.53 14.06
C THR A 692 12.54 -23.93 15.38
N TYR A 693 13.63 -23.17 15.30
CA TYR A 693 14.10 -22.39 16.45
C TYR A 693 13.08 -21.32 16.84
N SER A 694 12.96 -21.11 18.15
CA SER A 694 12.30 -19.95 18.75
C SER A 694 13.21 -19.32 19.80
N THR A 695 13.02 -18.02 20.03
CA THR A 695 13.75 -17.26 21.05
C THR A 695 12.75 -16.68 22.04
N ARG A 696 13.02 -16.84 23.34
CA ARG A 696 12.19 -16.27 24.41
C ARG A 696 13.02 -15.32 25.25
N ILE A 697 12.57 -14.08 25.32
CA ILE A 697 13.24 -13.00 26.03
C ILE A 697 12.34 -12.58 27.17
N HIS A 698 12.79 -12.78 28.40
CA HIS A 698 12.09 -12.35 29.60
C HIS A 698 12.65 -11.00 30.03
N LEU A 699 11.80 -9.98 30.03
CA LEU A 699 12.14 -8.62 30.44
C LEU A 699 11.58 -8.37 31.83
N VAL A 700 12.48 -8.23 32.80
CA VAL A 700 12.11 -7.99 34.20
C VAL A 700 12.59 -6.59 34.60
N CYS A 701 11.67 -5.79 35.14
CA CYS A 701 11.98 -4.45 35.60
C CYS A 701 12.86 -4.50 36.87
N GLY A 702 14.04 -3.90 36.81
CA GLY A 702 14.95 -3.78 37.95
C GLY A 702 15.21 -2.30 38.26
N ARG A 703 14.90 -1.82 39.47
CA ARG A 703 15.20 -0.44 39.85
C ARG A 703 16.72 -0.22 39.96
N GLY A 704 17.32 0.55 39.05
CA GLY A 704 18.75 0.86 39.02
C GLY A 704 19.13 1.87 37.92
N ASN A 705 20.34 2.45 37.98
CA ASN A 705 20.83 3.41 36.97
C ASN A 705 20.93 2.76 35.58
N LEU A 706 20.48 3.48 34.53
CA LEU A 706 20.69 3.24 33.08
C LEU A 706 21.63 2.07 32.79
N VAL A 707 21.07 0.86 32.76
CA VAL A 707 21.84 -0.36 32.55
C VAL A 707 22.27 -0.39 31.09
N ARG A 708 23.56 -0.16 30.83
CA ARG A 708 24.08 -0.24 29.46
C ARG A 708 24.19 -1.67 28.96
N HIS A 709 24.47 -2.69 29.77
CA HIS A 709 24.59 -4.09 29.35
C HIS A 709 24.46 -5.03 30.57
N TYR A 710 23.28 -5.60 30.85
CA TYR A 710 23.16 -6.85 31.62
C TYR A 710 22.19 -7.78 30.90
N LEU A 711 22.76 -8.59 30.03
CA LEU A 711 22.10 -9.69 29.33
C LEU A 711 22.53 -10.98 30.05
N GLY A 712 21.65 -11.51 30.90
CA GLY A 712 21.91 -12.72 31.68
C GLY A 712 21.41 -13.96 30.94
N TRP A 713 22.25 -14.98 30.81
CA TRP A 713 21.85 -16.31 30.34
C TRP A 713 21.39 -17.16 31.51
N VAL A 714 20.16 -17.69 31.46
CA VAL A 714 19.67 -18.68 32.42
C VAL A 714 19.28 -19.94 31.65
N ARG A 715 19.83 -21.09 32.04
CA ARG A 715 19.47 -22.38 31.44
C ARG A 715 18.44 -23.07 32.33
N GLU A 716 17.16 -22.93 32.01
CA GLU A 716 16.12 -23.74 32.66
C GLU A 716 16.13 -25.16 32.07
N ASN A 717 16.54 -26.14 32.87
CA ASN A 717 16.20 -27.54 32.63
C ASN A 717 14.73 -27.73 33.04
N SER A 718 13.77 -27.49 32.14
CA SER A 718 12.38 -27.86 32.43
C SER A 718 12.25 -29.38 32.46
N SER A 719 12.22 -29.92 33.68
CA SER A 719 11.73 -31.27 34.00
C SER A 719 10.23 -31.28 34.29
N ARG A 720 9.46 -30.29 33.81
CA ARG A 720 7.99 -30.28 33.88
C ARG A 720 7.35 -30.08 32.51
N ASN A 721 6.92 -31.21 31.96
CA ASN A 721 5.91 -31.41 30.91
C ASN A 721 5.15 -30.15 30.43
N THR A 722 5.47 -29.65 29.24
CA THR A 722 4.70 -29.80 27.96
C THR A 722 5.25 -28.80 26.94
N LEU A 723 5.39 -29.21 25.67
CA LEU A 723 5.94 -28.50 24.48
C LEU A 723 7.46 -28.66 24.26
N GLY A 724 7.83 -29.68 23.47
CA GLY A 724 9.20 -30.02 23.07
C GLY A 724 9.76 -29.10 21.98
N GLY A 725 10.44 -28.04 22.41
CA GLY A 725 11.29 -27.17 21.58
C GLY A 725 12.67 -26.95 22.22
N GLN A 726 13.68 -26.61 21.42
CA GLN A 726 14.93 -26.03 21.92
C GLN A 726 14.73 -24.54 22.14
N TYR A 727 14.82 -24.07 23.39
CA TYR A 727 14.63 -22.67 23.76
C TYR A 727 15.97 -21.99 24.07
N VAL A 728 16.12 -20.75 23.60
CA VAL A 728 17.15 -19.81 24.06
C VAL A 728 16.46 -18.82 25.01
N LEU A 729 16.89 -18.82 26.27
CA LEU A 729 16.33 -17.97 27.34
C LEU A 729 17.30 -16.83 27.65
N LEU A 730 16.86 -15.60 27.45
CA LEU A 730 17.63 -14.39 27.74
C LEU A 730 16.87 -13.54 28.76
N LEU A 731 17.51 -13.25 29.90
CA LEU A 731 17.00 -12.26 30.86
C LEU A 731 17.57 -10.89 30.52
N PHE A 732 16.66 -9.92 30.30
CA PHE A 732 16.98 -8.51 30.28
C PHE A 732 16.54 -7.86 31.60
N LEU A 733 17.49 -7.21 32.27
CA LEU A 733 17.19 -6.30 33.38
C LEU A 733 17.11 -4.88 32.82
N ILE A 734 15.90 -4.31 32.78
CA ILE A 734 15.70 -2.92 32.35
C ILE A 734 15.73 -2.03 33.59
N GLY A 735 16.65 -1.06 33.59
CA GLY A 735 16.68 0.03 34.58
C GLY A 735 15.73 1.14 34.18
N VAL A 736 14.76 1.46 35.05
CA VAL A 736 13.84 2.60 34.92
C VAL A 736 14.50 3.90 35.34
#